data_AF-Q86DL8-F1
#
_entry.id   AF-Q86DL8-F1
#
_cell.length_a   1.000
_cell.length_b   1.000
_cell.length_c   1.000
_cell.angle_alpha   90.00
_cell.angle_beta   90.00
_cell.angle_gamma   90.00
#
_symmetry.space_group_name_H-M   'P 1'
#
loop_
_entity.id
_entity.type
_entity.pdbx_description
1 polymer ?
#
loop_
_entity_poly.entity_id
_entity_poly.type
_entity_poly.pdbx_seq_one_letter_code
_entity_poly.pdbx_strand_id
1 'polypeptide(L)'
;MLSRVAAVKAPNTHNRHGVTGSSGRRREGRESEPKRPNMSRHLFTSAMLLLLVVIMTCCATCGAAAAVESKSGDAPLPQWVDIFVPEKTQVLPKEGSKSGVKKAFAAPSLVSAGGVMVAFAESLFVYIVHEHNLFGIKPYEIVAGYIKAAESWPSIVAEVNATTWRTHTVIGSRNGNDRLCYLQRPTAVARDSKVFLLVGSDTTRYDSDDNMWVKDGWDIQLVEGVATQSKDGVQSKLVSWGEPKSLLKQILNHTQDQLRDVVTAGGSGIVMQNDTLVFPLMVNGQNYPFSSITYSTDKGNTWVFPEGISPVGCLDPRITEWETGQILMIVQCKDDQSVFESRDMGKTWTEAIGTLSGVWVMSQPGVRLYKIFRVGALITATIEGRKVMLYTQRGYTSGEKEATALYLWVTDNNRTFHVGPLFLEDNVNETLANALLYSDGALHLLKERANEKDEAISLARLTEELNTIKSVLSTWAKLDASFSESSTPTAGLVGFLSNTSSGGDTWIDDYRCVHASVTKASKVKNGFKFMGPGSMATWPVNSREDNRQYSFVNHRFTLVATVTIHQVAKGSTPLLGAGLGDGHGAKIIGLSHSMNKTWETVFDGKKMTSNTTWELGREHQVALMLQDGHKGYVYVDGVIVGSPENIRTPETLGHEITHFYFGGGEGDINSSDVTVTNVFLYNRPLSVGELKMV
;
A
#
# COMPACT_ATOMS: atom_id res chain seq x y z
N MET A 1 25.58 47.18 -29.06
CA MET A 1 26.63 46.84 -30.06
C MET A 1 26.81 45.32 -30.09
N LEU A 2 27.41 44.80 -31.16
CA LEU A 2 27.71 43.38 -31.49
C LEU A 2 28.11 42.52 -30.25
N SER A 3 27.67 41.27 -30.02
CA SER A 3 27.48 40.06 -30.86
C SER A 3 28.73 39.23 -31.17
N ARG A 4 28.83 38.01 -30.57
CA ARG A 4 29.14 36.69 -31.19
C ARG A 4 29.24 35.59 -30.08
N VAL A 5 28.48 34.48 -30.09
CA VAL A 5 28.58 33.21 -30.90
C VAL A 5 29.70 32.30 -30.33
N ALA A 6 29.60 30.95 -30.16
CA ALA A 6 28.82 29.82 -30.72
C ALA A 6 28.82 28.62 -29.71
N ALA A 7 28.25 27.43 -29.92
CA ALA A 7 27.11 26.89 -30.70
C ALA A 7 26.97 25.37 -30.41
N VAL A 8 25.75 24.81 -30.53
CA VAL A 8 25.48 23.35 -30.49
C VAL A 8 25.19 22.83 -31.90
N LYS A 9 25.61 21.60 -32.24
CA LYS A 9 25.41 20.96 -33.55
C LYS A 9 24.25 19.96 -33.52
N ALA A 10 23.45 19.98 -34.59
CA ALA A 10 22.59 18.89 -35.04
C ALA A 10 22.66 18.80 -36.59
N PRO A 11 22.48 17.62 -37.21
CA PRO A 11 22.29 17.49 -38.65
C PRO A 11 20.83 17.15 -39.03
N ASN A 12 20.43 17.61 -40.21
CA ASN A 12 19.06 17.58 -40.74
C ASN A 12 19.11 17.21 -42.23
N THR A 13 18.23 16.34 -42.73
CA THR A 13 17.88 16.16 -44.16
C THR A 13 16.49 15.50 -44.19
N HIS A 14 15.34 16.09 -44.55
CA HIS A 14 14.92 16.89 -45.72
C HIS A 14 14.94 16.16 -47.07
N ASN A 15 13.75 15.90 -47.64
CA ASN A 15 13.30 16.54 -48.89
C ASN A 15 11.77 16.46 -49.11
N ARG A 16 11.25 17.31 -50.01
CA ARG A 16 9.82 17.68 -50.20
C ARG A 16 9.31 17.42 -51.64
N HIS A 17 8.02 17.77 -51.85
CA HIS A 17 7.26 17.96 -53.12
C HIS A 17 6.51 16.72 -53.64
N GLY A 18 5.32 16.84 -54.24
CA GLY A 18 4.46 18.00 -54.56
C GLY A 18 3.08 17.57 -55.09
N VAL A 19 2.11 18.49 -55.20
CA VAL A 19 0.64 18.19 -55.31
C VAL A 19 0.09 18.30 -56.76
N THR A 20 -1.14 17.78 -56.97
CA THR A 20 -2.09 17.87 -58.13
C THR A 20 -2.08 16.67 -59.11
N GLY A 21 -3.19 16.23 -59.73
CA GLY A 21 -4.62 16.55 -59.51
C GLY A 21 -5.56 16.07 -60.64
N SER A 22 -6.74 15.53 -60.30
CA SER A 22 -8.00 15.47 -61.09
C SER A 22 -8.17 14.65 -62.40
N SER A 23 -9.26 13.85 -62.43
CA SER A 23 -10.17 13.52 -63.56
C SER A 23 -9.76 12.56 -64.69
N GLY A 24 -10.74 11.83 -65.30
CA GLY A 24 -10.64 11.62 -66.76
C GLY A 24 -11.11 10.36 -67.52
N ARG A 25 -11.99 9.46 -67.03
CA ARG A 25 -12.98 8.68 -67.86
C ARG A 25 -12.54 7.91 -69.17
N ARG A 26 -12.66 6.56 -69.12
CA ARG A 26 -13.13 5.57 -70.16
C ARG A 26 -12.26 5.09 -71.35
N ARG A 27 -12.20 3.73 -71.44
CA ARG A 27 -12.30 2.83 -72.63
C ARG A 27 -11.12 2.77 -73.62
N GLU A 28 -10.79 1.64 -74.25
CA GLU A 28 -11.15 0.19 -74.14
C GLU A 28 -9.97 -0.63 -74.74
N GLY A 29 -9.82 -1.96 -74.69
CA GLY A 29 -10.62 -3.11 -74.19
C GLY A 29 -9.64 -4.30 -73.95
N ARG A 30 -9.98 -5.45 -73.33
CA ARG A 30 -10.95 -6.53 -73.61
C ARG A 30 -10.24 -7.84 -74.02
N GLU A 31 -10.02 -8.74 -73.05
CA GLU A 31 -9.98 -10.22 -73.16
C GLU A 31 -10.08 -10.79 -71.72
N SER A 32 -11.22 -11.36 -71.32
CA SER A 32 -11.58 -12.81 -71.35
C SER A 32 -11.26 -13.57 -70.04
N GLU A 33 -12.09 -13.35 -69.00
CA GLU A 33 -12.10 -14.15 -67.75
C GLU A 33 -12.72 -15.55 -67.91
N PRO A 34 -12.38 -16.47 -67.00
CA PRO A 34 -13.43 -17.25 -66.34
C PRO A 34 -13.35 -17.26 -64.79
N LYS A 35 -14.43 -16.73 -64.17
CA LYS A 35 -15.06 -17.14 -62.89
C LYS A 35 -14.17 -17.60 -61.72
N ARG A 36 -14.06 -16.74 -60.69
CA ARG A 36 -13.87 -17.18 -59.30
C ARG A 36 -15.17 -17.86 -58.76
N PRO A 37 -15.08 -18.99 -58.03
CA PRO A 37 -16.18 -19.48 -57.21
C PRO A 37 -16.28 -18.68 -55.89
N ASN A 38 -17.48 -18.67 -55.31
CA ASN A 38 -17.81 -17.89 -54.11
C ASN A 38 -17.89 -18.80 -52.87
N MET A 39 -17.32 -18.33 -51.74
CA MET A 39 -17.44 -18.82 -50.35
C MET A 39 -17.51 -20.34 -50.04
N SER A 40 -16.71 -20.78 -49.06
CA SER A 40 -17.19 -21.70 -48.02
C SER A 40 -16.76 -21.27 -46.62
N ARG A 41 -17.65 -21.47 -45.64
CA ARG A 41 -17.35 -21.34 -44.21
C ARG A 41 -16.85 -22.69 -43.70
N HIS A 42 -15.68 -22.72 -43.09
CA HIS A 42 -15.25 -23.80 -42.20
C HIS A 42 -14.65 -23.14 -40.95
N LEU A 43 -15.26 -23.27 -39.77
CA LEU A 43 -15.15 -24.43 -38.89
C LEU A 43 -13.68 -24.75 -38.59
N PHE A 44 -13.10 -23.97 -37.67
CA PHE A 44 -11.81 -24.33 -37.07
C PHE A 44 -11.96 -25.62 -36.24
N THR A 45 -10.99 -26.51 -36.40
CA THR A 45 -11.10 -27.91 -36.02
C THR A 45 -10.73 -28.16 -34.55
N SER A 46 -11.55 -29.00 -33.90
CA SER A 46 -11.52 -29.35 -32.48
C SER A 46 -10.32 -30.21 -32.03
N ALA A 47 -9.15 -30.07 -32.66
CA ALA A 47 -7.97 -30.91 -32.43
C ALA A 47 -6.96 -30.31 -31.42
N MET A 48 -6.80 -28.98 -31.36
CA MET A 48 -5.86 -28.37 -30.38
C MET A 48 -6.40 -28.32 -28.95
N LEU A 49 -7.72 -28.30 -28.76
CA LEU A 49 -8.33 -28.40 -27.42
C LEU A 49 -8.08 -29.76 -26.74
N LEU A 50 -7.96 -30.84 -27.52
CA LEU A 50 -7.67 -32.17 -26.97
C LEU A 50 -6.21 -32.34 -26.52
N LEU A 51 -5.25 -31.66 -27.15
CA LEU A 51 -3.85 -31.71 -26.70
C LEU A 51 -3.64 -30.99 -25.36
N LEU A 52 -4.35 -29.89 -25.13
CA LEU A 52 -4.33 -29.14 -23.86
C LEU A 52 -5.00 -29.91 -22.70
N VAL A 53 -6.04 -30.71 -22.99
CA VAL A 53 -6.75 -31.52 -21.98
C VAL A 53 -5.97 -32.78 -21.58
N VAL A 54 -5.19 -33.38 -22.51
CA VAL A 54 -4.40 -34.59 -22.21
C VAL A 54 -3.11 -34.30 -21.43
N ILE A 55 -2.50 -33.11 -21.58
CA ILE A 55 -1.34 -32.73 -20.76
C ILE A 55 -1.76 -32.46 -19.29
N MET A 56 -3.00 -32.05 -19.04
CA MET A 56 -3.56 -31.80 -17.71
C MET A 56 -3.89 -33.07 -16.89
N THR A 57 -3.68 -34.29 -17.42
CA THR A 57 -4.14 -35.54 -16.78
C THR A 57 -3.06 -36.60 -16.51
N CYS A 58 -1.80 -36.33 -16.84
CA CYS A 58 -0.71 -37.33 -16.74
C CYS A 58 0.49 -36.90 -15.86
N CYS A 59 0.25 -36.12 -14.80
CA CYS A 59 1.22 -35.86 -13.71
C CYS A 59 0.57 -36.00 -12.33
N ALA A 60 -0.19 -37.08 -12.13
CA ALA A 60 -0.73 -37.47 -10.82
C ALA A 60 0.15 -38.54 -10.16
N THR A 61 1.22 -38.11 -9.49
CA THR A 61 1.84 -38.83 -8.34
C THR A 61 2.93 -37.94 -7.71
N CYS A 62 3.22 -38.15 -6.41
CA CYS A 62 4.12 -37.33 -5.59
C CYS A 62 3.64 -35.88 -5.33
N GLY A 63 2.37 -35.73 -4.96
CA GLY A 63 1.91 -34.53 -4.26
C GLY A 63 2.38 -34.55 -2.79
N ALA A 64 3.01 -33.46 -2.36
CA ALA A 64 3.16 -33.09 -0.96
C ALA A 64 2.99 -31.57 -0.88
N ALA A 65 1.73 -31.12 -0.77
CA ALA A 65 1.45 -29.73 -0.45
C ALA A 65 1.93 -29.48 0.99
N ALA A 66 2.88 -28.56 1.17
CA ALA A 66 3.25 -28.08 2.50
C ALA A 66 2.02 -27.39 3.09
N ALA A 67 1.56 -27.88 4.23
CA ALA A 67 0.34 -27.37 4.85
C ALA A 67 0.57 -25.97 5.39
N VAL A 68 -0.31 -25.04 5.03
CA VAL A 68 -0.47 -23.78 5.77
C VAL A 68 -1.14 -24.12 7.12
N GLU A 69 -0.35 -24.63 8.07
CA GLU A 69 -0.71 -24.65 9.49
C GLU A 69 0.06 -23.57 10.26
N SER A 70 -0.20 -22.32 9.88
CA SER A 70 -0.46 -21.35 10.94
C SER A 70 -1.63 -21.87 11.76
N LYS A 71 -1.41 -22.29 13.02
CA LYS A 71 -2.51 -22.51 13.98
C LYS A 71 -3.10 -21.19 14.51
N SER A 72 -3.38 -20.27 13.59
CA SER A 72 -4.68 -19.61 13.60
C SER A 72 -5.59 -20.48 12.72
N GLY A 73 -6.51 -21.25 13.32
CA GLY A 73 -7.68 -21.66 12.56
C GLY A 73 -8.36 -20.38 12.05
N ASP A 74 -8.78 -20.37 10.78
CA ASP A 74 -9.18 -19.16 10.03
C ASP A 74 -9.83 -18.13 10.95
N ALA A 75 -9.10 -17.04 11.24
CA ALA A 75 -9.63 -15.99 12.09
C ALA A 75 -10.93 -15.51 11.42
N PRO A 76 -12.09 -15.65 12.08
CA PRO A 76 -13.36 -15.48 11.40
C PRO A 76 -13.42 -14.06 10.87
N LEU A 77 -13.64 -13.92 9.55
CA LEU A 77 -13.64 -12.63 8.88
C LEU A 77 -14.51 -11.62 9.65
N PRO A 78 -14.08 -10.34 9.74
CA PRO A 78 -14.81 -9.30 10.45
C PRO A 78 -16.32 -9.34 10.19
N GLN A 79 -17.11 -9.22 11.26
CA GLN A 79 -18.55 -9.05 11.10
C GLN A 79 -18.84 -7.64 10.57
N TRP A 80 -19.54 -7.57 9.44
CA TRP A 80 -19.92 -6.33 8.78
C TRP A 80 -21.39 -6.00 9.02
N VAL A 81 -21.71 -4.71 9.15
CA VAL A 81 -23.08 -4.18 9.09
C VAL A 81 -23.16 -3.06 8.06
N ASP A 82 -24.15 -3.10 7.18
CA ASP A 82 -24.33 -2.05 6.16
C ASP A 82 -24.98 -0.81 6.79
N ILE A 83 -24.25 0.30 6.85
CA ILE A 83 -24.70 1.56 7.45
C ILE A 83 -25.35 2.51 6.43
N PHE A 84 -24.93 2.41 5.16
CA PHE A 84 -25.49 3.15 4.03
C PHE A 84 -25.86 2.16 2.92
N VAL A 85 -27.16 1.94 2.71
CA VAL A 85 -27.70 0.98 1.75
C VAL A 85 -28.57 1.71 0.72
N PRO A 86 -28.25 1.59 -0.59
CA PRO A 86 -29.08 2.08 -1.68
C PRO A 86 -30.54 1.66 -1.54
N GLU A 87 -31.43 2.58 -1.89
CA GLU A 87 -32.89 2.41 -1.89
C GLU A 87 -33.54 2.01 -0.55
N LYS A 88 -32.77 1.92 0.55
CA LYS A 88 -33.26 1.53 1.89
C LYS A 88 -32.93 2.55 2.96
N THR A 89 -31.68 3.02 3.05
CA THR A 89 -31.27 3.98 4.08
C THR A 89 -31.95 5.33 3.85
N GLN A 90 -32.74 5.76 4.84
CA GLN A 90 -33.46 7.01 4.83
C GLN A 90 -32.54 8.17 5.20
N VAL A 91 -32.42 9.14 4.29
CA VAL A 91 -31.67 10.39 4.49
C VAL A 91 -32.62 11.50 4.91
N LEU A 92 -32.31 12.16 6.02
CA LEU A 92 -32.97 13.36 6.50
C LEU A 92 -32.22 14.61 6.00
N PRO A 93 -32.88 15.52 5.25
CA PRO A 93 -32.24 16.74 4.75
C PRO A 93 -32.06 17.78 5.86
N LYS A 94 -31.12 18.72 5.66
CA LYS A 94 -30.85 19.82 6.60
C LYS A 94 -32.08 20.71 6.81
N GLU A 95 -32.77 21.07 5.72
CA GLU A 95 -34.02 21.86 5.71
C GLU A 95 -34.78 21.71 4.37
N GLY A 96 -36.08 21.99 4.36
CA GLY A 96 -36.91 22.28 3.16
C GLY A 96 -37.18 21.16 2.14
N SER A 97 -36.36 20.11 2.07
CA SER A 97 -36.50 18.99 1.14
C SER A 97 -37.30 17.83 1.74
N LYS A 98 -37.85 16.94 0.89
CA LYS A 98 -38.47 15.69 1.36
C LYS A 98 -37.38 14.69 1.75
N SER A 99 -37.53 14.04 2.90
CA SER A 99 -36.74 12.85 3.25
C SER A 99 -36.96 11.74 2.22
N GLY A 100 -35.93 10.92 2.01
CA GLY A 100 -36.02 9.81 1.06
C GLY A 100 -34.76 8.95 1.03
N VAL A 101 -34.75 8.00 0.10
CA VAL A 101 -33.62 7.08 -0.13
C VAL A 101 -32.73 7.58 -1.26
N LYS A 102 -31.47 7.14 -1.27
CA LYS A 102 -30.46 7.48 -2.27
C LYS A 102 -30.16 6.27 -3.16
N LYS A 103 -29.51 6.49 -4.30
CA LYS A 103 -29.25 5.46 -5.33
C LYS A 103 -27.88 4.79 -5.19
N ALA A 104 -26.92 5.45 -4.57
CA ALA A 104 -25.57 4.94 -4.32
C ALA A 104 -24.95 5.71 -3.15
N PHE A 105 -23.99 5.09 -2.46
CA PHE A 105 -23.18 5.70 -1.40
C PHE A 105 -21.71 5.30 -1.56
N ALA A 106 -20.82 6.31 -1.60
CA ALA A 106 -19.42 6.14 -1.95
C ALA A 106 -18.49 7.04 -1.11
N ALA A 107 -17.18 6.90 -1.31
CA ALA A 107 -16.10 7.68 -0.70
C ALA A 107 -16.21 7.82 0.84
N PRO A 108 -16.14 6.70 1.60
CA PRO A 108 -16.27 6.70 3.04
C PRO A 108 -15.19 7.55 3.74
N SER A 109 -15.59 8.23 4.81
CA SER A 109 -14.69 8.86 5.79
C SER A 109 -15.20 8.57 7.20
N LEU A 110 -14.30 8.37 8.16
CA LEU A 110 -14.63 7.91 9.51
C LEU A 110 -13.80 8.63 10.58
N VAL A 111 -14.47 9.21 11.58
CA VAL A 111 -13.85 9.92 12.71
C VAL A 111 -14.62 9.70 14.02
N SER A 112 -14.00 9.99 15.17
CA SER A 112 -14.69 10.07 16.48
C SER A 112 -14.48 11.44 17.11
N ALA A 113 -15.55 12.06 17.61
CA ALA A 113 -15.53 13.33 18.35
C ALA A 113 -16.52 13.27 19.52
N GLY A 114 -16.10 13.66 20.73
CA GLY A 114 -16.98 13.74 21.90
C GLY A 114 -17.66 12.42 22.32
N GLY A 115 -17.12 11.27 21.89
CA GLY A 115 -17.74 9.94 22.06
C GLY A 115 -18.75 9.55 20.96
N VAL A 116 -18.89 10.38 19.92
CA VAL A 116 -19.72 10.11 18.73
C VAL A 116 -18.79 9.76 17.56
N MET A 117 -18.93 8.54 17.06
CA MET A 117 -18.34 8.12 15.79
C MET A 117 -19.21 8.64 14.65
N VAL A 118 -18.60 9.30 13.68
CA VAL A 118 -19.27 9.89 12.52
C VAL A 118 -18.74 9.24 11.26
N ALA A 119 -19.62 8.53 10.56
CA ALA A 119 -19.36 7.94 9.26
C ALA A 119 -19.94 8.86 8.17
N PHE A 120 -19.12 9.31 7.23
CA PHE A 120 -19.53 10.10 6.08
C PHE A 120 -19.58 9.26 4.80
N ALA A 121 -20.42 9.69 3.87
CA ALA A 121 -20.44 9.20 2.50
C ALA A 121 -20.84 10.32 1.53
N GLU A 122 -20.36 10.23 0.30
CA GLU A 122 -21.08 10.77 -0.87
C GLU A 122 -22.40 10.00 -1.03
N SER A 123 -23.45 10.68 -1.49
CA SER A 123 -24.72 10.03 -1.80
C SER A 123 -25.30 10.51 -3.13
N LEU A 124 -25.49 9.57 -4.05
CA LEU A 124 -26.01 9.81 -5.39
C LEU A 124 -27.55 9.88 -5.34
N PHE A 125 -28.14 10.85 -6.03
CA PHE A 125 -29.57 10.84 -6.35
C PHE A 125 -29.79 11.29 -7.79
N VAL A 126 -30.96 10.95 -8.35
CA VAL A 126 -31.35 11.39 -9.70
C VAL A 126 -32.21 12.64 -9.57
N TYR A 127 -31.79 13.71 -10.22
CA TYR A 127 -32.53 14.96 -10.33
C TYR A 127 -33.11 15.09 -11.75
N ILE A 128 -34.42 15.32 -11.85
CA ILE A 128 -35.13 15.50 -13.12
C ILE A 128 -35.72 16.91 -13.12
N VAL A 129 -35.18 17.77 -14.00
CA VAL A 129 -35.55 19.19 -14.10
C VAL A 129 -36.89 19.36 -14.83
N HIS A 130 -37.08 18.59 -15.91
CA HIS A 130 -38.21 18.68 -16.83
C HIS A 130 -38.62 17.27 -17.31
N GLU A 131 -39.90 17.08 -17.61
CA GLU A 131 -40.51 15.79 -18.01
C GLU A 131 -39.92 15.18 -19.29
N HIS A 132 -39.14 15.95 -20.06
CA HIS A 132 -38.50 15.49 -21.31
C HIS A 132 -37.03 15.10 -21.16
N ASN A 133 -36.41 15.27 -19.99
CA ASN A 133 -34.98 14.98 -19.81
C ASN A 133 -34.74 13.51 -19.44
N LEU A 134 -34.73 12.63 -20.46
CA LEU A 134 -34.75 11.16 -20.38
C LEU A 134 -33.71 10.49 -19.47
N PHE A 135 -32.59 11.15 -19.15
CA PHE A 135 -31.49 10.56 -18.38
C PHE A 135 -31.29 11.15 -16.98
N GLY A 136 -31.90 12.31 -16.69
CA GLY A 136 -31.69 13.05 -15.45
C GLY A 136 -30.23 13.49 -15.20
N ILE A 137 -30.01 14.13 -14.05
CA ILE A 137 -28.68 14.55 -13.57
C ILE A 137 -28.39 13.79 -12.29
N LYS A 138 -27.13 13.45 -12.04
CA LYS A 138 -26.69 12.69 -10.88
C LYS A 138 -25.71 13.47 -10.00
N PRO A 139 -26.16 14.50 -9.27
CA PRO A 139 -25.32 15.19 -8.29
C PRO A 139 -25.12 14.35 -7.02
N TYR A 140 -24.09 14.68 -6.26
CA TYR A 140 -23.71 14.04 -4.99
C TYR A 140 -23.95 14.99 -3.82
N GLU A 141 -24.57 14.49 -2.74
CA GLU A 141 -24.65 15.14 -1.42
C GLU A 141 -23.75 14.47 -0.41
N ILE A 142 -23.21 15.21 0.56
CA ILE A 142 -22.49 14.61 1.69
C ILE A 142 -23.47 14.32 2.83
N VAL A 143 -23.52 13.05 3.23
CA VAL A 143 -24.36 12.55 4.32
C VAL A 143 -23.51 12.00 5.46
N ALA A 144 -24.08 12.00 6.68
CA ALA A 144 -23.47 11.41 7.86
C ALA A 144 -24.41 10.45 8.60
N GLY A 145 -23.86 9.31 9.03
CA GLY A 145 -24.42 8.44 10.05
C GLY A 145 -23.71 8.69 11.38
N TYR A 146 -24.47 8.72 12.48
CA TYR A 146 -23.94 8.95 13.82
C TYR A 146 -24.11 7.70 14.68
N ILE A 147 -23.03 7.27 15.32
CA ILE A 147 -22.95 6.07 16.14
C ILE A 147 -22.30 6.44 17.48
N LYS A 148 -22.81 5.93 18.60
CA LYS A 148 -22.16 6.11 19.91
C LYS A 148 -20.92 5.21 19.98
N ALA A 149 -19.72 5.78 20.07
CA ALA A 149 -18.47 5.03 19.93
C ALA A 149 -18.26 3.97 21.02
N ALA A 150 -18.69 4.28 22.26
CA ALA A 150 -18.54 3.44 23.45
C ALA A 150 -19.52 2.25 23.53
N GLU A 151 -20.48 2.13 22.61
CA GLU A 151 -21.46 1.05 22.62
C GLU A 151 -20.84 -0.32 22.29
N SER A 152 -21.51 -1.40 22.72
CA SER A 152 -21.12 -2.77 22.36
C SER A 152 -21.30 -3.01 20.86
N TRP A 153 -20.56 -3.95 20.25
CA TRP A 153 -20.75 -4.26 18.84
C TRP A 153 -22.17 -4.75 18.52
N PRO A 154 -22.78 -5.66 19.32
CA PRO A 154 -24.20 -6.00 19.18
C PRO A 154 -25.14 -4.79 19.32
N SER A 155 -24.86 -3.83 20.22
CA SER A 155 -25.65 -2.59 20.34
C SER A 155 -25.62 -1.79 19.03
N ILE A 156 -24.43 -1.57 18.46
CA ILE A 156 -24.24 -0.80 17.22
C ILE A 156 -24.94 -1.50 16.04
N VAL A 157 -24.78 -2.83 15.92
CA VAL A 157 -25.45 -3.62 14.88
C VAL A 157 -26.98 -3.58 15.03
N ALA A 158 -27.50 -3.58 16.26
CA ALA A 158 -28.94 -3.45 16.51
C ALA A 158 -29.47 -2.03 16.19
N GLU A 159 -28.71 -0.97 16.51
CA GLU A 159 -29.07 0.42 16.18
C GLU A 159 -29.10 0.65 14.67
N VAL A 160 -28.10 0.16 13.94
CA VAL A 160 -28.00 0.30 12.47
C VAL A 160 -29.08 -0.50 11.74
N ASN A 161 -29.40 -1.71 12.19
CA ASN A 161 -30.45 -2.53 11.60
C ASN A 161 -31.88 -2.11 12.00
N ALA A 162 -32.04 -1.17 12.93
CA ALA A 162 -33.35 -0.70 13.34
C ALA A 162 -34.06 0.07 12.21
N THR A 163 -35.37 -0.10 12.07
CA THR A 163 -36.20 0.68 11.12
C THR A 163 -36.21 2.18 11.41
N THR A 164 -35.68 2.59 12.56
CA THR A 164 -35.44 3.96 13.00
C THR A 164 -34.09 4.54 12.58
N TRP A 165 -33.14 3.75 12.05
CA TRP A 165 -31.82 4.23 11.62
C TRP A 165 -31.95 5.34 10.55
N ARG A 166 -31.39 6.52 10.81
CA ARG A 166 -31.40 7.65 9.88
C ARG A 166 -29.99 8.21 9.67
N THR A 167 -29.71 8.59 8.43
CA THR A 167 -28.54 9.37 8.06
C THR A 167 -28.98 10.79 7.70
N HIS A 168 -28.06 11.75 7.75
CA HIS A 168 -28.39 13.18 7.74
C HIS A 168 -27.55 13.90 6.68
N THR A 169 -28.16 14.72 5.84
CA THR A 169 -27.44 15.58 4.89
C THR A 169 -26.63 16.63 5.67
N VAL A 170 -25.31 16.62 5.52
CA VAL A 170 -24.39 17.62 6.09
C VAL A 170 -24.23 18.78 5.11
N ILE A 171 -24.05 18.48 3.83
CA ILE A 171 -24.00 19.45 2.72
C ILE A 171 -24.88 18.92 1.58
N GLY A 172 -25.87 19.71 1.16
CA GLY A 172 -26.77 19.37 0.07
C GLY A 172 -26.29 19.89 -1.29
N SER A 173 -26.73 19.26 -2.38
CA SER A 173 -26.30 19.62 -3.74
C SER A 173 -26.98 20.87 -4.30
N ARG A 174 -27.98 21.45 -3.61
CA ARG A 174 -28.84 22.49 -4.19
C ARG A 174 -28.37 23.88 -3.81
N ASN A 175 -28.07 24.70 -4.81
CA ASN A 175 -27.67 26.11 -4.65
C ASN A 175 -28.61 27.05 -5.43
N GLY A 176 -29.92 26.96 -5.15
CA GLY A 176 -30.98 27.68 -5.87
C GLY A 176 -31.88 26.77 -6.71
N ASN A 177 -32.47 27.33 -7.78
CA ASN A 177 -33.30 26.56 -8.73
C ASN A 177 -32.49 26.07 -9.93
N ASP A 178 -31.54 26.86 -10.41
CA ASP A 178 -30.84 26.62 -11.68
C ASP A 178 -29.37 26.23 -11.50
N ARG A 179 -28.95 25.90 -10.27
CA ARG A 179 -27.57 25.52 -9.92
C ARG A 179 -27.50 24.29 -9.02
N LEU A 180 -26.58 23.38 -9.36
CA LEU A 180 -26.32 22.14 -8.65
C LEU A 180 -24.82 22.02 -8.33
N CYS A 181 -24.52 21.56 -7.12
CA CYS A 181 -23.17 21.28 -6.64
C CYS A 181 -22.95 19.76 -6.59
N TYR A 182 -21.89 19.30 -7.23
CA TYR A 182 -21.38 17.94 -7.14
C TYR A 182 -20.34 17.92 -6.01
N LEU A 183 -20.73 17.35 -4.87
CA LEU A 183 -19.91 17.32 -3.67
C LEU A 183 -19.15 16.00 -3.59
N GLN A 184 -17.83 16.05 -3.52
CA GLN A 184 -16.96 14.88 -3.67
C GLN A 184 -15.93 14.75 -2.56
N ARG A 185 -15.52 13.51 -2.33
CA ARG A 185 -14.41 13.04 -1.50
C ARG A 185 -14.42 13.66 -0.09
N PRO A 186 -15.48 13.46 0.71
CA PRO A 186 -15.53 13.96 2.08
C PRO A 186 -14.28 13.50 2.83
N THR A 187 -13.54 14.46 3.36
CA THR A 187 -12.32 14.22 4.11
C THR A 187 -12.46 14.85 5.48
N ALA A 188 -12.52 14.02 6.52
CA ALA A 188 -12.80 14.47 7.87
C ALA A 188 -11.58 14.35 8.78
N VAL A 189 -11.48 15.26 9.75
CA VAL A 189 -10.59 15.15 10.92
C VAL A 189 -11.38 15.57 12.15
N ALA A 190 -11.16 14.90 13.27
CA ALA A 190 -11.85 15.20 14.52
C ALA A 190 -10.85 15.49 15.62
N ARG A 191 -11.26 16.35 16.55
CA ARG A 191 -10.50 16.73 17.73
C ARG A 191 -11.44 17.15 18.85
N ASP A 192 -11.21 16.65 20.06
CA ASP A 192 -12.05 16.95 21.22
C ASP A 192 -13.54 16.60 20.94
N SER A 193 -14.44 17.59 20.97
CA SER A 193 -15.84 17.46 20.54
C SER A 193 -16.12 18.01 19.13
N LYS A 194 -15.09 18.45 18.40
CA LYS A 194 -15.23 19.04 17.06
C LYS A 194 -14.91 18.05 15.95
N VAL A 195 -15.65 18.18 14.85
CA VAL A 195 -15.36 17.55 13.56
C VAL A 195 -15.16 18.66 12.53
N PHE A 196 -14.09 18.56 11.75
CA PHE A 196 -13.84 19.38 10.58
C PHE A 196 -13.99 18.49 9.36
N LEU A 197 -14.86 18.89 8.43
CA LEU A 197 -15.16 18.16 7.21
C LEU A 197 -14.81 19.04 6.02
N LEU A 198 -13.86 18.60 5.20
CA LEU A 198 -13.46 19.26 3.96
C LEU A 198 -14.03 18.50 2.76
N VAL A 199 -14.59 19.22 1.79
CA VAL A 199 -15.32 18.65 0.64
C VAL A 199 -14.97 19.43 -0.62
N GLY A 200 -14.62 18.73 -1.70
CA GLY A 200 -14.51 19.34 -3.03
C GLY A 200 -15.88 19.56 -3.65
N SER A 201 -16.10 20.69 -4.31
CA SER A 201 -17.40 21.02 -4.92
C SER A 201 -17.24 21.57 -6.34
N ASP A 202 -17.90 20.92 -7.30
CA ASP A 202 -18.06 21.44 -8.67
C ASP A 202 -19.48 21.97 -8.83
N THR A 203 -19.64 23.23 -9.20
CA THR A 203 -20.96 23.84 -9.45
C THR A 203 -21.26 23.82 -10.95
N THR A 204 -22.43 23.32 -11.31
CA THR A 204 -23.02 23.49 -12.64
C THR A 204 -24.23 24.41 -12.58
N ARG A 205 -24.45 25.14 -13.67
CA ARG A 205 -25.62 25.99 -13.90
C ARG A 205 -26.38 25.44 -15.10
N TYR A 206 -27.70 25.51 -15.06
CA TYR A 206 -28.52 25.28 -16.24
C TYR A 206 -28.44 26.51 -17.17
N ASP A 207 -28.14 26.27 -18.43
CA ASP A 207 -28.23 27.28 -19.47
C ASP A 207 -29.54 27.11 -20.24
N SER A 208 -30.40 28.13 -20.17
CA SER A 208 -31.70 28.15 -20.82
C SER A 208 -31.59 28.25 -22.34
N ASP A 209 -30.53 28.87 -22.83
CA ASP A 209 -30.41 29.26 -24.24
C ASP A 209 -29.90 28.07 -25.06
N ASP A 210 -28.92 27.35 -24.52
CA ASP A 210 -28.39 26.09 -25.07
C ASP A 210 -29.14 24.83 -24.57
N ASN A 211 -30.11 24.97 -23.66
CA ASN A 211 -30.88 23.88 -23.03
C ASN A 211 -29.99 22.77 -22.44
N MET A 212 -28.89 23.16 -21.77
CA MET A 212 -27.89 22.22 -21.26
C MET A 212 -27.25 22.69 -19.94
N TRP A 213 -26.58 21.77 -19.24
CA TRP A 213 -25.87 22.10 -18.01
C TRP A 213 -24.40 22.39 -18.29
N VAL A 214 -23.93 23.55 -17.82
CA VAL A 214 -22.57 24.07 -18.02
C VAL A 214 -21.81 24.17 -16.69
N LYS A 215 -20.49 24.00 -16.69
CA LYS A 215 -19.65 24.21 -15.49
C LYS A 215 -19.63 25.70 -15.17
N ASP A 216 -20.06 26.04 -13.95
CA ASP A 216 -20.26 27.41 -13.46
C ASP A 216 -19.10 27.84 -12.53
N GLY A 217 -18.52 26.88 -11.80
CA GLY A 217 -17.31 27.09 -10.99
C GLY A 217 -16.90 25.85 -10.21
N TRP A 218 -15.85 25.97 -9.42
CA TRP A 218 -15.45 24.99 -8.39
C TRP A 218 -15.12 25.73 -7.10
N ASP A 219 -15.20 25.03 -5.97
CA ASP A 219 -14.89 25.53 -4.63
C ASP A 219 -14.48 24.35 -3.72
N ILE A 220 -13.76 24.62 -2.64
CA ILE A 220 -13.49 23.66 -1.58
C ILE A 220 -14.11 24.18 -0.28
N GLN A 221 -14.98 23.37 0.31
CA GLN A 221 -15.86 23.78 1.39
C GLN A 221 -15.48 23.09 2.70
N LEU A 222 -15.28 23.89 3.73
CA LEU A 222 -15.07 23.43 5.10
C LEU A 222 -16.38 23.57 5.90
N VAL A 223 -16.79 22.50 6.56
CA VAL A 223 -17.88 22.51 7.54
C VAL A 223 -17.35 22.08 8.90
N GLU A 224 -17.72 22.83 9.93
CA GLU A 224 -17.44 22.49 11.32
C GLU A 224 -18.69 21.89 11.97
N GLY A 225 -18.52 20.75 12.65
CA GLY A 225 -19.53 20.08 13.43
C GLY A 225 -19.12 19.99 14.89
N VAL A 226 -20.07 20.13 15.81
CA VAL A 226 -19.85 19.93 17.25
C VAL A 226 -20.67 18.72 17.71
N ALA A 227 -19.99 17.69 18.17
CA ALA A 227 -20.60 16.51 18.76
C ALA A 227 -21.27 16.85 20.10
N THR A 228 -22.52 16.42 20.27
CA THR A 228 -23.35 16.69 21.43
C THR A 228 -23.85 15.39 22.03
N GLN A 229 -23.55 15.15 23.31
CA GLN A 229 -24.08 14.00 24.04
C GLN A 229 -25.58 14.21 24.32
N SER A 230 -26.42 13.66 23.45
CA SER A 230 -27.88 13.67 23.62
C SER A 230 -28.27 12.88 24.88
N LYS A 231 -28.97 13.56 25.80
CA LYS A 231 -29.52 12.92 27.02
C LYS A 231 -30.80 12.14 26.76
N ASP A 232 -31.48 12.40 25.64
CA ASP A 232 -32.89 12.04 25.44
C ASP A 232 -33.09 10.85 24.49
N GLY A 233 -32.04 10.08 24.19
CA GLY A 233 -32.12 8.80 23.47
C GLY A 233 -32.47 8.87 21.98
N VAL A 234 -32.87 10.04 21.45
CA VAL A 234 -33.19 10.22 20.03
C VAL A 234 -31.92 10.46 19.21
N GLN A 235 -31.76 9.67 18.14
CA GLN A 235 -30.57 9.60 17.28
C GLN A 235 -30.26 10.90 16.50
N SER A 236 -31.26 11.75 16.23
CA SER A 236 -31.25 12.67 15.09
C SER A 236 -30.38 13.94 15.21
N LYS A 237 -29.75 14.20 16.36
CA LYS A 237 -28.83 15.34 16.56
C LYS A 237 -27.66 15.02 17.50
N LEU A 238 -26.87 13.99 17.17
CA LEU A 238 -25.59 13.73 17.85
C LEU A 238 -24.46 14.67 17.42
N VAL A 239 -24.61 15.37 16.29
CA VAL A 239 -23.68 16.42 15.83
C VAL A 239 -24.48 17.64 15.35
N SER A 240 -24.09 18.83 15.80
CA SER A 240 -24.61 20.12 15.33
C SER A 240 -23.65 20.71 14.30
N TRP A 241 -24.10 20.85 13.05
CA TRP A 241 -23.30 21.35 11.94
C TRP A 241 -23.50 22.84 11.71
N GLY A 242 -22.40 23.56 11.49
CA GLY A 242 -22.42 24.96 11.04
C GLY A 242 -22.78 25.11 9.56
N GLU A 243 -22.52 26.29 9.01
CA GLU A 243 -22.62 26.55 7.58
C GLU A 243 -21.29 26.29 6.85
N PRO A 244 -21.34 25.76 5.61
CA PRO A 244 -20.15 25.58 4.78
C PRO A 244 -19.42 26.90 4.50
N LYS A 245 -18.10 26.89 4.64
CA LYS A 245 -17.21 28.02 4.36
C LYS A 245 -16.32 27.69 3.17
N SER A 246 -16.41 28.48 2.11
CA SER A 246 -15.48 28.42 0.96
C SER A 246 -14.05 28.78 1.42
N LEU A 247 -13.07 27.95 1.05
CA LEU A 247 -11.64 28.28 1.20
C LEU A 247 -11.00 28.78 -0.11
N LEU A 248 -11.76 28.88 -1.21
CA LEU A 248 -11.25 29.27 -2.55
C LEU A 248 -10.35 30.52 -2.52
N LYS A 249 -10.75 31.56 -1.77
CA LYS A 249 -9.97 32.81 -1.65
C LYS A 249 -8.61 32.62 -0.98
N GLN A 250 -8.48 31.63 -0.09
CA GLN A 250 -7.22 31.31 0.60
C GLN A 250 -6.27 30.54 -0.33
N ILE A 251 -6.78 29.80 -1.31
CA ILE A 251 -5.99 29.15 -2.36
C ILE A 251 -5.50 30.16 -3.40
N LEU A 252 -6.42 30.95 -3.96
CA LEU A 252 -6.17 31.81 -5.12
C LEU A 252 -5.09 32.89 -4.88
N ASN A 253 -4.85 33.28 -3.62
CA ASN A 253 -3.81 34.24 -3.26
C ASN A 253 -2.36 33.72 -3.44
N HIS A 254 -2.15 32.40 -3.60
CA HIS A 254 -0.82 31.77 -3.55
C HIS A 254 -0.40 31.02 -4.82
N THR A 255 -1.31 30.78 -5.77
CA THR A 255 -1.10 29.76 -6.83
C THR A 255 -1.73 30.13 -8.19
N GLN A 256 -1.96 31.43 -8.40
CA GLN A 256 -2.90 31.98 -9.38
C GLN A 256 -2.67 31.59 -10.86
N ASP A 257 -1.43 31.31 -11.26
CA ASP A 257 -1.06 31.08 -12.67
C ASP A 257 -1.05 29.60 -13.12
N GLN A 258 -1.21 28.64 -12.19
CA GLN A 258 -1.01 27.20 -12.51
C GLN A 258 -2.17 26.28 -12.16
N LEU A 259 -3.21 26.74 -11.44
CA LEU A 259 -4.31 25.88 -11.00
C LEU A 259 -5.51 25.86 -11.93
N ARG A 260 -6.09 24.67 -12.12
CA ARG A 260 -7.41 24.48 -12.72
C ARG A 260 -8.48 24.33 -11.64
N ASP A 261 -8.32 23.35 -10.75
CA ASP A 261 -9.15 23.10 -9.58
C ASP A 261 -8.40 22.30 -8.49
N VAL A 262 -8.93 22.32 -7.26
CA VAL A 262 -8.42 21.56 -6.11
C VAL A 262 -9.53 20.70 -5.55
N VAL A 263 -9.24 19.42 -5.31
CA VAL A 263 -10.17 18.46 -4.72
C VAL A 263 -9.56 17.81 -3.49
N THR A 264 -10.42 17.33 -2.60
CA THR A 264 -10.02 16.57 -1.42
C THR A 264 -9.57 15.16 -1.79
N ALA A 265 -8.66 14.55 -1.02
CA ALA A 265 -8.21 13.19 -1.30
C ALA A 265 -9.25 12.10 -0.95
N GLY A 266 -10.20 12.41 -0.06
CA GLY A 266 -11.16 11.46 0.50
C GLY A 266 -10.53 10.61 1.63
N GLY A 267 -11.34 10.09 2.54
CA GLY A 267 -10.84 9.39 3.73
C GLY A 267 -10.59 10.35 4.90
N SER A 268 -9.42 10.32 5.53
CA SER A 268 -9.17 11.06 6.77
C SER A 268 -8.02 12.06 6.66
N GLY A 269 -8.19 13.22 7.31
CA GLY A 269 -7.09 14.09 7.70
C GLY A 269 -6.44 13.64 9.01
N ILE A 270 -5.48 14.42 9.51
CA ILE A 270 -4.76 14.12 10.77
C ILE A 270 -4.74 15.32 11.72
N VAL A 271 -4.65 15.02 13.02
CA VAL A 271 -4.26 15.97 14.05
C VAL A 271 -2.82 15.64 14.44
N MET A 272 -1.91 16.61 14.30
CA MET A 272 -0.51 16.46 14.68
C MET A 272 -0.33 16.61 16.20
N GLN A 273 0.78 16.11 16.73
CA GLN A 273 1.20 16.23 18.13
C GLN A 273 1.25 17.69 18.62
N ASN A 274 1.54 18.63 17.72
CA ASN A 274 1.54 20.07 18.00
C ASN A 274 0.16 20.73 17.81
N ASP A 275 -0.93 19.95 17.90
CA ASP A 275 -2.31 20.40 17.81
C ASP A 275 -2.79 20.90 16.42
N THR A 276 -1.94 20.84 15.39
CA THR A 276 -2.24 21.28 14.02
C THR A 276 -3.18 20.30 13.30
N LEU A 277 -4.22 20.81 12.64
CA LEU A 277 -5.08 20.05 11.75
C LEU A 277 -4.46 20.01 10.35
N VAL A 278 -4.41 18.85 9.69
CA VAL A 278 -3.89 18.71 8.31
C VAL A 278 -4.82 17.86 7.45
N PHE A 279 -5.12 18.33 6.24
CA PHE A 279 -5.87 17.61 5.23
C PHE A 279 -5.02 17.29 4.00
N PRO A 280 -5.08 16.06 3.45
CA PRO A 280 -4.52 15.71 2.15
C PRO A 280 -5.39 16.22 0.99
N LEU A 281 -4.75 16.80 -0.03
CA LEU A 281 -5.38 17.40 -1.20
C LEU A 281 -4.83 16.81 -2.51
N MET A 282 -5.66 16.77 -3.54
CA MET A 282 -5.22 16.60 -4.93
C MET A 282 -5.44 17.92 -5.67
N VAL A 283 -4.44 18.32 -6.43
CA VAL A 283 -4.37 19.61 -7.10
C VAL A 283 -4.27 19.37 -8.59
N ASN A 284 -5.28 19.78 -9.35
CA ASN A 284 -5.26 19.69 -10.80
C ASN A 284 -4.60 20.96 -11.36
N GLY A 285 -3.30 20.87 -11.64
CA GLY A 285 -2.57 21.92 -12.34
C GLY A 285 -2.96 21.99 -13.83
N GLN A 286 -2.58 23.09 -14.51
CA GLN A 286 -2.82 23.27 -15.95
C GLN A 286 -2.17 22.17 -16.81
N ASN A 287 -0.98 21.70 -16.43
CA ASN A 287 -0.21 20.72 -17.18
C ASN A 287 -0.39 19.29 -16.64
N TYR A 288 -0.24 19.11 -15.33
CA TYR A 288 -0.30 17.81 -14.66
C TYR A 288 -0.91 17.95 -13.26
N PRO A 289 -1.64 16.93 -12.77
CA PRO A 289 -2.14 16.91 -11.41
C PRO A 289 -1.05 16.43 -10.43
N PHE A 290 -1.12 16.88 -9.17
CA PHE A 290 -0.18 16.54 -8.11
C PHE A 290 -0.87 16.49 -6.73
N SER A 291 -0.17 16.02 -5.71
CA SER A 291 -0.65 15.94 -4.33
C SER A 291 -0.12 17.11 -3.50
N SER A 292 -0.91 17.57 -2.53
CA SER A 292 -0.51 18.62 -1.58
C SER A 292 -1.27 18.44 -0.25
N ILE A 293 -1.14 19.41 0.65
CA ILE A 293 -1.88 19.47 1.91
C ILE A 293 -2.48 20.86 2.13
N THR A 294 -3.43 20.98 3.04
CA THR A 294 -3.74 22.24 3.72
C THR A 294 -3.75 22.01 5.22
N TYR A 295 -3.39 23.02 6.00
CA TYR A 295 -3.31 22.89 7.45
C TYR A 295 -3.81 24.13 8.20
N SER A 296 -4.19 23.92 9.46
CA SER A 296 -4.62 24.96 10.38
C SER A 296 -3.98 24.76 11.75
N THR A 297 -3.21 25.77 12.19
CA THR A 297 -2.54 25.81 13.50
C THR A 297 -3.40 26.49 14.58
N ASP A 298 -4.51 27.12 14.20
CA ASP A 298 -5.35 27.95 15.07
C ASP A 298 -6.73 27.31 15.37
N LYS A 299 -6.80 25.97 15.32
CA LYS A 299 -8.00 25.15 15.58
C LYS A 299 -9.11 25.34 14.53
N GLY A 300 -8.74 25.52 13.26
CA GLY A 300 -9.63 25.56 12.11
C GLY A 300 -10.17 26.95 11.75
N ASN A 301 -9.65 28.03 12.34
CA ASN A 301 -10.11 29.39 12.05
C ASN A 301 -9.51 29.94 10.75
N THR A 302 -8.22 29.69 10.50
CA THR A 302 -7.53 29.99 9.25
C THR A 302 -6.84 28.74 8.68
N TRP A 303 -6.73 28.68 7.35
CA TRP A 303 -6.13 27.56 6.63
C TRP A 303 -5.01 28.04 5.72
N VAL A 304 -3.89 27.33 5.73
CA VAL A 304 -2.72 27.63 4.92
C VAL A 304 -2.59 26.58 3.82
N PHE A 305 -2.33 27.04 2.60
CA PHE A 305 -2.02 26.21 1.44
C PHE A 305 -0.55 26.45 1.10
N PRO A 306 0.36 25.49 1.36
CA PRO A 306 1.77 25.65 1.05
C PRO A 306 2.01 25.60 -0.46
N GLU A 307 3.02 26.33 -0.92
CA GLU A 307 3.43 26.40 -2.33
C GLU A 307 4.16 25.13 -2.82
N GLY A 308 4.40 24.15 -1.92
CA GLY A 308 5.12 22.93 -2.24
C GLY A 308 4.31 21.99 -3.14
N ILE A 309 4.92 21.63 -4.26
CA ILE A 309 4.38 20.71 -5.27
C ILE A 309 5.01 19.34 -5.04
N SER A 310 4.20 18.30 -4.80
CA SER A 310 4.70 16.91 -4.86
C SER A 310 5.10 16.56 -6.30
N PRO A 311 5.88 15.49 -6.54
CA PRO A 311 6.13 15.01 -7.89
C PRO A 311 4.85 14.85 -8.72
N VAL A 312 4.92 15.31 -9.97
CA VAL A 312 3.78 15.42 -10.87
C VAL A 312 3.29 14.05 -11.33
N GLY A 313 1.97 13.88 -11.47
CA GLY A 313 1.35 12.60 -11.82
C GLY A 313 1.26 11.61 -10.66
N CYS A 314 1.49 12.05 -9.42
CA CYS A 314 1.30 11.27 -8.19
C CYS A 314 0.12 11.82 -7.39
N LEU A 315 -0.90 10.98 -7.18
CA LEU A 315 -2.25 11.34 -6.73
C LEU A 315 -2.71 10.48 -5.54
N ASP A 316 -3.98 10.68 -5.16
CA ASP A 316 -4.68 9.88 -4.14
C ASP A 316 -3.98 9.83 -2.75
N PRO A 317 -3.47 10.97 -2.22
CA PRO A 317 -2.57 10.98 -1.07
C PRO A 317 -3.17 10.43 0.22
N ARG A 318 -2.30 9.81 1.02
CA ARG A 318 -2.55 9.35 2.39
C ARG A 318 -1.45 9.89 3.29
N ILE A 319 -1.82 10.69 4.29
CA ILE A 319 -0.85 11.38 5.16
C ILE A 319 -0.86 10.87 6.60
N THR A 320 0.28 10.94 7.27
CA THR A 320 0.37 10.73 8.72
C THR A 320 1.56 11.47 9.32
N GLU A 321 1.56 11.69 10.64
CA GLU A 321 2.72 12.24 11.35
C GLU A 321 3.48 11.10 12.04
N TRP A 322 4.72 10.83 11.61
CA TRP A 322 5.54 9.76 12.20
C TRP A 322 6.45 10.27 13.31
N GLU A 323 7.47 11.05 13.00
CA GLU A 323 8.21 11.84 14.00
C GLU A 323 7.51 13.20 14.24
N THR A 324 7.81 13.85 15.37
CA THR A 324 7.27 15.19 15.67
C THR A 324 7.59 16.18 14.55
N GLY A 325 6.55 16.72 13.90
CA GLY A 325 6.69 17.64 12.77
C GLY A 325 7.06 16.99 11.43
N GLN A 326 7.18 15.66 11.35
CA GLN A 326 7.44 14.93 10.10
C GLN A 326 6.11 14.38 9.54
N ILE A 327 5.63 15.00 8.46
CA ILE A 327 4.49 14.48 7.70
C ILE A 327 5.03 13.49 6.67
N LEU A 328 4.58 12.24 6.74
CA LEU A 328 4.73 11.26 5.68
C LEU A 328 3.49 11.32 4.77
N MET A 329 3.70 11.21 3.45
CA MET A 329 2.65 11.14 2.44
C MET A 329 2.91 9.97 1.50
N ILE A 330 2.00 9.00 1.48
CA ILE A 330 1.95 7.93 0.47
C ILE A 330 1.10 8.43 -0.70
N VAL A 331 1.60 8.34 -1.93
CA VAL A 331 0.91 8.74 -3.17
C VAL A 331 0.95 7.63 -4.21
N GLN A 332 -0.08 7.56 -5.04
CA GLN A 332 -0.13 6.68 -6.20
C GLN A 332 0.34 7.43 -7.44
N CYS A 333 1.52 7.08 -7.95
CA CYS A 333 2.04 7.52 -9.23
C CYS A 333 1.56 6.58 -10.36
N LYS A 334 1.83 6.96 -11.61
CA LYS A 334 1.29 6.30 -12.82
C LYS A 334 1.51 4.78 -12.86
N ASP A 335 2.73 4.35 -12.59
CA ASP A 335 3.15 2.94 -12.66
C ASP A 335 3.55 2.40 -11.27
N ASP A 336 3.59 3.27 -10.24
CA ASP A 336 4.23 3.04 -8.95
C ASP A 336 3.51 3.72 -7.77
N GLN A 337 3.88 3.40 -6.55
CA GLN A 337 3.48 4.13 -5.33
C GLN A 337 4.73 4.67 -4.65
N SER A 338 4.66 5.86 -4.06
CA SER A 338 5.85 6.52 -3.51
C SER A 338 5.55 7.15 -2.17
N VAL A 339 6.57 7.26 -1.34
CA VAL A 339 6.49 7.84 0.00
C VAL A 339 7.34 9.10 0.03
N PHE A 340 6.73 10.22 0.36
CA PHE A 340 7.42 11.49 0.56
C PHE A 340 7.34 11.90 2.03
N GLU A 341 8.40 12.53 2.54
CA GLU A 341 8.37 13.23 3.82
C GLU A 341 8.40 14.75 3.61
N SER A 342 7.82 15.47 4.56
CA SER A 342 7.96 16.92 4.72
C SER A 342 8.13 17.27 6.19
N ARG A 343 9.08 18.14 6.49
CA ARG A 343 9.37 18.66 7.85
C ARG A 343 9.12 20.18 7.96
N ASP A 344 8.50 20.77 6.94
CA ASP A 344 8.25 22.21 6.82
C ASP A 344 6.79 22.56 6.49
N MET A 345 5.87 21.64 6.83
CA MET A 345 4.43 21.72 6.56
C MET A 345 4.11 21.78 5.05
N GLY A 346 4.74 20.90 4.27
CA GLY A 346 4.43 20.67 2.87
C GLY A 346 4.97 21.74 1.90
N LYS A 347 5.96 22.55 2.32
CA LYS A 347 6.65 23.50 1.40
C LYS A 347 7.70 22.78 0.57
N THR A 348 8.36 21.78 1.14
CA THR A 348 9.23 20.84 0.43
C THR A 348 8.81 19.40 0.73
N TRP A 349 9.01 18.55 -0.28
CA TRP A 349 8.75 17.11 -0.23
C TRP A 349 10.00 16.38 -0.70
N THR A 350 10.52 15.46 0.11
CA THR A 350 11.67 14.60 -0.22
C THR A 350 11.26 13.14 -0.21
N GLU A 351 11.78 12.34 -1.13
CA GLU A 351 11.45 10.92 -1.21
C GLU A 351 12.00 10.18 0.01
N ALA A 352 11.12 9.56 0.78
CA ALA A 352 11.43 8.98 2.08
C ALA A 352 11.88 7.52 1.95
N ILE A 353 12.86 7.26 1.08
CA ILE A 353 13.33 5.91 0.72
C ILE A 353 13.70 5.09 1.98
N GLY A 354 12.99 3.97 2.18
CA GLY A 354 13.16 3.08 3.34
C GLY A 354 12.47 3.53 4.64
N THR A 355 11.68 4.61 4.61
CA THR A 355 10.99 5.21 5.79
C THR A 355 9.54 4.74 5.96
N LEU A 356 9.12 3.73 5.18
CA LEU A 356 7.92 2.92 5.39
C LEU A 356 8.20 1.49 4.92
N SER A 357 9.02 0.77 5.70
CA SER A 357 9.23 -0.66 5.52
C SER A 357 7.86 -1.36 5.55
N GLY A 358 7.38 -1.91 4.43
CA GLY A 358 6.04 -2.52 4.37
C GLY A 358 5.09 -1.97 3.31
N VAL A 359 5.40 -0.84 2.68
CA VAL A 359 4.55 -0.23 1.65
C VAL A 359 5.16 -0.49 0.27
N TRP A 360 4.38 -1.02 -0.68
CA TRP A 360 4.87 -1.37 -2.01
C TRP A 360 5.22 -0.09 -2.76
N VAL A 361 6.51 0.11 -3.02
CA VAL A 361 7.06 1.35 -3.61
C VAL A 361 7.83 1.07 -4.92
N MET A 362 7.52 -0.07 -5.60
CA MET A 362 8.11 -0.38 -6.91
C MET A 362 7.13 -0.93 -7.95
N SER A 363 7.19 -0.30 -9.12
CA SER A 363 6.51 -0.64 -10.37
C SER A 363 7.04 -1.95 -10.98
N GLN A 364 6.18 -2.65 -11.74
CA GLN A 364 6.61 -3.70 -12.66
C GLN A 364 6.37 -3.22 -14.11
N PRO A 365 7.40 -3.17 -14.98
CA PRO A 365 7.21 -2.83 -16.39
C PRO A 365 6.25 -3.81 -17.08
N GLY A 366 5.10 -3.30 -17.55
CA GLY A 366 4.18 -4.04 -18.42
C GLY A 366 2.88 -4.55 -17.76
N VAL A 367 2.75 -4.49 -16.43
CA VAL A 367 1.49 -4.84 -15.74
C VAL A 367 0.76 -3.56 -15.34
N ARG A 368 -0.49 -3.36 -15.77
CA ARG A 368 -1.31 -2.19 -15.40
C ARG A 368 -1.87 -2.34 -13.97
N LEU A 369 -1.02 -2.14 -12.97
CA LEU A 369 -1.32 -2.33 -11.55
C LEU A 369 -2.21 -1.25 -10.90
N TYR A 370 -2.73 -0.29 -11.67
CA TYR A 370 -3.33 0.99 -11.24
C TYR A 370 -4.44 0.90 -10.16
N LYS A 371 -5.11 -0.24 -9.99
CA LYS A 371 -6.18 -0.45 -8.99
C LYS A 371 -5.79 -1.33 -7.80
N ILE A 372 -4.75 -2.16 -7.91
CA ILE A 372 -4.63 -3.35 -7.06
C ILE A 372 -3.89 -3.05 -5.74
N PHE A 373 -2.69 -2.48 -5.79
CA PHE A 373 -1.83 -2.31 -4.60
C PHE A 373 -1.90 -0.93 -3.93
N ARG A 374 -2.99 -0.18 -4.13
CA ARG A 374 -3.16 1.15 -3.52
C ARG A 374 -3.36 1.03 -1.99
N VAL A 375 -2.69 1.88 -1.22
CA VAL A 375 -3.01 2.06 0.21
C VAL A 375 -4.36 2.78 0.34
N GLY A 376 -5.36 2.10 0.91
CA GLY A 376 -6.74 2.58 1.02
C GLY A 376 -6.91 3.63 2.12
N ALA A 377 -6.40 3.33 3.31
CA ALA A 377 -6.39 4.17 4.49
C ALA A 377 -5.05 4.06 5.23
N LEU A 378 -4.66 5.11 5.95
CA LEU A 378 -3.46 5.20 6.77
C LEU A 378 -3.80 5.99 8.03
N ILE A 379 -3.44 5.46 9.21
CA ILE A 379 -3.52 6.17 10.49
C ILE A 379 -2.28 5.89 11.35
N THR A 380 -2.01 6.73 12.33
CA THR A 380 -1.12 6.41 13.46
C THR A 380 -1.92 6.19 14.72
N ALA A 381 -1.47 5.25 15.55
CA ALA A 381 -2.05 4.98 16.87
C ALA A 381 -0.95 4.69 17.89
N THR A 382 -1.26 4.81 19.18
CA THR A 382 -0.44 4.26 20.26
C THR A 382 -1.18 3.07 20.86
N ILE A 383 -0.61 1.87 20.71
CA ILE A 383 -1.22 0.59 21.12
C ILE A 383 -0.18 -0.15 21.96
N GLU A 384 -0.56 -0.67 23.13
CA GLU A 384 0.37 -1.25 24.12
C GLU A 384 1.58 -0.34 24.44
N GLY A 385 1.37 0.98 24.45
CA GLY A 385 2.42 1.99 24.69
C GLY A 385 3.38 2.23 23.52
N ARG A 386 3.26 1.52 22.38
CA ARG A 386 4.08 1.73 21.18
C ARG A 386 3.32 2.54 20.13
N LYS A 387 3.96 3.58 19.59
CA LYS A 387 3.45 4.29 18.40
C LYS A 387 3.64 3.41 17.16
N VAL A 388 2.57 3.22 16.39
CA VAL A 388 2.56 2.41 15.16
C VAL A 388 1.74 3.11 14.08
N MET A 389 2.05 2.81 12.82
CA MET A 389 1.20 3.10 11.67
C MET A 389 0.36 1.87 11.34
N LEU A 390 -0.93 2.09 11.06
CA LEU A 390 -1.85 1.08 10.56
C LEU A 390 -2.34 1.51 9.18
N TYR A 391 -2.30 0.59 8.21
CA TYR A 391 -2.77 0.86 6.85
C TYR A 391 -3.46 -0.34 6.21
N THR A 392 -4.33 -0.05 5.25
CA THR A 392 -5.05 -1.06 4.47
C THR A 392 -4.48 -1.13 3.05
N GLN A 393 -4.20 -2.34 2.56
CA GLN A 393 -3.69 -2.57 1.21
C GLN A 393 -4.15 -3.95 0.73
N ARG A 394 -4.51 -4.09 -0.55
CA ARG A 394 -4.81 -5.43 -1.09
C ARG A 394 -3.52 -6.24 -1.24
N GLY A 395 -3.65 -7.56 -1.13
CA GLY A 395 -2.57 -8.54 -1.26
C GLY A 395 -3.10 -9.85 -1.84
N TYR A 396 -2.18 -10.73 -2.22
CA TYR A 396 -2.49 -12.06 -2.73
C TYR A 396 -3.04 -12.97 -1.62
N THR A 397 -3.93 -13.90 -1.95
CA THR A 397 -4.15 -15.06 -1.08
C THR A 397 -3.18 -16.18 -1.47
N SER A 398 -2.92 -17.12 -0.56
CA SER A 398 -1.93 -18.18 -0.77
C SER A 398 -2.29 -19.06 -1.98
N GLY A 399 -1.52 -18.92 -3.07
CA GLY A 399 -1.71 -19.69 -4.31
C GLY A 399 -2.56 -19.00 -5.39
N GLU A 400 -3.14 -17.83 -5.11
CA GLU A 400 -3.84 -17.02 -6.12
C GLU A 400 -2.89 -16.07 -6.85
N LYS A 401 -3.18 -15.80 -8.12
CA LYS A 401 -2.42 -14.88 -8.98
C LYS A 401 -2.97 -13.45 -9.01
N GLU A 402 -4.04 -13.21 -8.28
CA GLU A 402 -4.72 -11.92 -8.19
C GLU A 402 -4.77 -11.50 -6.72
N ALA A 403 -4.53 -10.21 -6.45
CA ALA A 403 -4.56 -9.67 -5.10
C ALA A 403 -5.99 -9.22 -4.73
N THR A 404 -6.81 -10.23 -4.43
CA THR A 404 -8.24 -10.17 -4.11
C THR A 404 -8.51 -9.85 -2.63
N ALA A 405 -7.53 -10.01 -1.74
CA ALA A 405 -7.75 -9.88 -0.29
C ALA A 405 -7.30 -8.52 0.24
N LEU A 406 -8.14 -7.82 1.01
CA LEU A 406 -7.70 -6.61 1.74
C LEU A 406 -7.07 -6.99 3.07
N TYR A 407 -5.80 -6.63 3.25
CA TYR A 407 -5.07 -6.81 4.50
C TYR A 407 -5.04 -5.53 5.32
N LEU A 408 -5.07 -5.69 6.65
CA LEU A 408 -4.65 -4.65 7.59
C LEU A 408 -3.21 -4.93 8.03
N TRP A 409 -2.37 -3.94 7.79
CA TRP A 409 -0.95 -3.93 8.10
C TRP A 409 -0.64 -3.03 9.29
N VAL A 410 0.39 -3.40 10.04
CA VAL A 410 0.89 -2.63 11.19
C VAL A 410 2.41 -2.56 11.11
N THR A 411 2.95 -1.35 11.28
CA THR A 411 4.40 -1.10 11.29
C THR A 411 4.82 -0.10 12.37
N ASP A 412 6.01 -0.30 12.95
CA ASP A 412 6.70 0.71 13.79
C ASP A 412 7.87 1.40 13.05
N ASN A 413 7.81 1.41 11.72
CA ASN A 413 8.87 1.83 10.79
C ASN A 413 10.15 0.96 10.82
N ASN A 414 10.19 -0.09 11.64
CA ASN A 414 11.23 -1.13 11.56
C ASN A 414 10.59 -2.47 11.20
N ARG A 415 9.71 -2.96 12.08
CA ARG A 415 8.98 -4.23 11.90
C ARG A 415 7.65 -3.97 11.24
N THR A 416 7.21 -4.93 10.43
CA THR A 416 5.90 -4.88 9.75
C THR A 416 5.30 -6.26 9.63
N PHE A 417 4.02 -6.36 9.96
CA PHE A 417 3.19 -7.57 9.83
C PHE A 417 1.78 -7.21 9.38
N HIS A 418 1.00 -8.21 8.97
CA HIS A 418 -0.44 -8.08 8.74
C HIS A 418 -1.21 -9.05 9.65
N VAL A 419 -2.43 -8.69 10.02
CA VAL A 419 -3.30 -9.55 10.85
C VAL A 419 -3.97 -10.69 10.07
N GLY A 420 -3.96 -10.60 8.74
CA GLY A 420 -4.71 -11.48 7.83
C GLY A 420 -5.68 -10.70 6.93
N PRO A 421 -6.44 -11.39 6.08
CA PRO A 421 -7.44 -10.78 5.22
C PRO A 421 -8.66 -10.30 6.03
N LEU A 422 -9.09 -9.06 5.84
CA LEU A 422 -10.32 -8.50 6.44
C LEU A 422 -11.57 -8.78 5.58
N PHE A 423 -11.36 -9.04 4.30
CA PHE A 423 -12.33 -9.62 3.37
C PHE A 423 -11.60 -10.12 2.13
N LEU A 424 -12.30 -10.94 1.34
CA LEU A 424 -11.93 -11.35 0.00
C LEU A 424 -12.87 -10.64 -0.99
N GLU A 425 -12.32 -10.07 -2.05
CA GLU A 425 -13.10 -9.62 -3.21
C GLU A 425 -13.60 -10.83 -3.99
N ASP A 426 -14.75 -10.68 -4.63
CA ASP A 426 -15.33 -11.66 -5.53
C ASP A 426 -15.69 -10.97 -6.86
N ASN A 427 -16.04 -11.76 -7.89
CA ASN A 427 -16.37 -11.25 -9.23
C ASN A 427 -17.61 -10.34 -9.28
N VAL A 428 -18.31 -10.14 -8.17
CA VAL A 428 -19.55 -9.36 -8.04
C VAL A 428 -19.35 -8.12 -7.15
N ASN A 429 -18.43 -8.16 -6.18
CA ASN A 429 -18.22 -7.12 -5.17
C ASN A 429 -16.77 -6.57 -5.18
N GLU A 430 -16.56 -5.40 -5.79
CA GLU A 430 -15.29 -4.65 -5.71
C GLU A 430 -15.31 -3.69 -4.51
N THR A 431 -14.20 -3.60 -3.75
CA THR A 431 -14.04 -2.58 -2.69
C THR A 431 -13.23 -1.39 -3.23
N LEU A 432 -13.92 -0.29 -3.53
CA LEU A 432 -13.32 0.88 -4.20
C LEU A 432 -12.59 1.82 -3.23
N ALA A 433 -13.08 1.97 -2.01
CA ALA A 433 -12.49 2.83 -0.98
C ALA A 433 -12.78 2.31 0.43
N ASN A 434 -11.97 2.75 1.39
CA ASN A 434 -12.12 2.39 2.80
C ASN A 434 -11.55 3.49 3.72
N ALA A 435 -12.01 3.52 4.97
CA ALA A 435 -11.57 4.46 6.00
C ALA A 435 -11.40 3.76 7.35
N LEU A 436 -10.20 3.86 7.92
CA LEU A 436 -9.80 3.21 9.17
C LEU A 436 -9.82 4.21 10.32
N LEU A 437 -10.32 3.81 11.49
CA LEU A 437 -10.36 4.62 12.71
C LEU A 437 -9.89 3.80 13.91
N TYR A 438 -8.93 4.33 14.67
CA TYR A 438 -8.63 3.88 16.03
C TYR A 438 -9.07 4.97 17.00
N SER A 439 -10.05 4.68 17.86
CA SER A 439 -10.54 5.59 18.88
C SER A 439 -11.08 4.82 20.08
N ASP A 440 -10.99 5.41 21.28
CA ASP A 440 -11.60 4.87 22.50
C ASP A 440 -11.18 3.42 22.82
N GLY A 441 -9.96 3.04 22.42
CA GLY A 441 -9.40 1.69 22.58
C GLY A 441 -9.92 0.63 21.60
N ALA A 442 -10.73 1.01 20.61
CA ALA A 442 -11.30 0.14 19.58
C ALA A 442 -10.82 0.52 18.17
N LEU A 443 -10.81 -0.48 17.27
CA LEU A 443 -10.44 -0.31 15.86
C LEU A 443 -11.66 -0.58 14.97
N HIS A 444 -11.92 0.30 14.02
CA HIS A 444 -13.08 0.25 13.13
C HIS A 444 -12.68 0.52 11.69
N LEU A 445 -13.39 -0.11 10.74
CA LEU A 445 -13.17 0.05 9.31
C LEU A 445 -14.50 0.26 8.58
N LEU A 446 -14.59 1.34 7.80
CA LEU A 446 -15.58 1.46 6.73
C LEU A 446 -15.01 0.88 5.44
N LYS A 447 -15.84 0.17 4.67
CA LYS A 447 -15.58 -0.12 3.25
C LYS A 447 -16.75 0.28 2.37
N GLU A 448 -16.43 0.80 1.20
CA GLU A 448 -17.35 0.93 0.08
C GLU A 448 -17.40 -0.40 -0.68
N ARG A 449 -18.59 -0.90 -0.97
CA ARG A 449 -18.85 -2.14 -1.72
C ARG A 449 -19.66 -1.79 -2.95
N ALA A 450 -19.05 -1.92 -4.12
CA ALA A 450 -19.70 -1.74 -5.41
C ALA A 450 -20.02 -3.08 -6.06
N ASN A 451 -21.22 -3.22 -6.62
CA ASN A 451 -21.59 -4.31 -7.52
C ASN A 451 -22.33 -3.75 -8.76
N GLU A 452 -22.79 -4.61 -9.68
CA GLU A 452 -23.48 -4.19 -10.92
C GLU A 452 -24.71 -3.27 -10.72
N LYS A 453 -25.27 -3.18 -9.50
CA LYS A 453 -26.57 -2.54 -9.22
C LYS A 453 -26.49 -1.49 -8.12
N ASP A 454 -25.67 -1.71 -7.10
CA ASP A 454 -25.66 -0.96 -5.85
C ASP A 454 -24.23 -0.63 -5.39
N GLU A 455 -24.03 0.61 -4.92
CA GLU A 455 -22.85 1.04 -4.16
C GLU A 455 -23.28 1.31 -2.71
N ALA A 456 -22.78 0.52 -1.76
CA ALA A 456 -23.14 0.57 -0.34
C ALA A 456 -21.89 0.74 0.53
N ILE A 457 -22.06 1.23 1.77
CA ILE A 457 -20.96 1.31 2.74
C ILE A 457 -21.28 0.47 3.98
N SER A 458 -20.32 -0.41 4.31
CA SER A 458 -20.36 -1.32 5.45
C SER A 458 -19.35 -0.91 6.52
N LEU A 459 -19.70 -1.10 7.79
CA LEU A 459 -18.84 -0.90 8.97
C LEU A 459 -18.50 -2.26 9.60
N ALA A 460 -17.26 -2.41 10.09
CA ALA A 460 -16.84 -3.49 10.97
C ALA A 460 -16.08 -2.95 12.20
N ARG A 461 -16.17 -3.66 13.34
CA ARG A 461 -15.29 -3.48 14.50
C ARG A 461 -14.26 -4.61 14.55
N LEU A 462 -13.00 -4.24 14.35
CA LEU A 462 -11.87 -5.15 14.19
C LEU A 462 -11.30 -5.60 15.56
N THR A 463 -12.09 -6.39 16.29
CA THR A 463 -11.80 -6.75 17.69
C THR A 463 -10.69 -7.79 17.81
N GLU A 464 -10.76 -8.87 17.04
CA GLU A 464 -9.77 -9.96 17.10
C GLU A 464 -8.46 -9.59 16.41
N GLU A 465 -8.54 -8.76 15.37
CA GLU A 465 -7.40 -8.11 14.74
C GLU A 465 -6.66 -7.22 15.74
N LEU A 466 -7.39 -6.38 16.49
CA LEU A 466 -6.78 -5.53 17.52
C LEU A 466 -6.17 -6.35 18.66
N ASN A 467 -6.81 -7.45 19.07
CA ASN A 467 -6.23 -8.39 20.04
C ASN A 467 -4.92 -9.01 19.52
N THR A 468 -4.90 -9.39 18.24
CA THR A 468 -3.71 -9.92 17.55
C THR A 468 -2.60 -8.86 17.50
N ILE A 469 -2.93 -7.62 17.17
CA ILE A 469 -1.98 -6.50 17.17
C ILE A 469 -1.37 -6.30 18.56
N LYS A 470 -2.19 -6.22 19.62
CA LYS A 470 -1.69 -6.10 21.00
C LYS A 470 -0.75 -7.24 21.39
N SER A 471 -1.08 -8.48 21.00
CA SER A 471 -0.26 -9.67 21.25
C SER A 471 1.12 -9.59 20.56
N VAL A 472 1.16 -9.14 19.30
CA VAL A 472 2.41 -8.95 18.54
C VAL A 472 3.24 -7.79 19.12
N LEU A 473 2.63 -6.63 19.39
CA LEU A 473 3.34 -5.48 19.98
C LEU A 473 3.88 -5.78 21.39
N SER A 474 3.16 -6.55 22.20
CA SER A 474 3.65 -7.06 23.50
C SER A 474 4.85 -8.00 23.32
N THR A 475 4.88 -8.79 22.24
CA THR A 475 6.02 -9.66 21.90
C THR A 475 7.25 -8.81 21.51
N TRP A 476 7.07 -7.79 20.67
CA TRP A 476 8.14 -6.86 20.29
C TRP A 476 8.76 -6.16 21.50
N ALA A 477 7.92 -5.64 22.41
CA ALA A 477 8.39 -4.95 23.60
C ALA A 477 9.23 -5.87 24.53
N LYS A 478 8.84 -7.14 24.67
CA LYS A 478 9.58 -8.13 25.48
C LYS A 478 10.93 -8.50 24.86
N LEU A 479 10.97 -8.70 23.54
CA LEU A 479 12.22 -8.99 22.82
C LEU A 479 13.17 -7.80 22.83
N ASP A 480 12.67 -6.59 22.52
CA ASP A 480 13.48 -5.37 22.57
C ASP A 480 14.05 -5.14 23.98
N ALA A 481 13.27 -5.40 25.05
CA ALA A 481 13.77 -5.33 26.43
C ALA A 481 14.88 -6.36 26.69
N SER A 482 14.66 -7.63 26.33
CA SER A 482 15.65 -8.70 26.53
C SER A 482 16.96 -8.44 25.77
N PHE A 483 16.92 -7.89 24.55
CA PHE A 483 18.12 -7.52 23.80
C PHE A 483 18.80 -6.29 24.39
N SER A 484 18.04 -5.33 24.91
CA SER A 484 18.61 -4.16 25.61
C SER A 484 19.35 -4.58 26.88
N GLU A 485 18.85 -5.57 27.62
CA GLU A 485 19.53 -6.17 28.78
C GLU A 485 20.83 -6.89 28.39
N SER A 486 20.88 -7.56 27.24
CA SER A 486 22.11 -8.17 26.70
C SER A 486 23.04 -7.19 25.97
N SER A 487 22.72 -5.88 25.96
CA SER A 487 23.40 -4.85 25.16
C SER A 487 23.38 -5.06 23.64
N THR A 488 22.54 -5.98 23.14
CA THR A 488 22.35 -6.24 21.72
C THR A 488 21.54 -5.09 21.09
N PRO A 489 22.02 -4.46 20.00
CA PRO A 489 21.34 -3.30 19.41
C PRO A 489 19.90 -3.63 18.97
N THR A 490 18.92 -2.87 19.43
CA THR A 490 17.51 -3.01 19.00
C THR A 490 17.11 -2.01 17.92
N ALA A 491 17.82 -0.88 17.85
CA ALA A 491 17.59 0.14 16.83
C ALA A 491 17.82 -0.44 15.42
N GLY A 492 16.76 -0.44 14.60
CA GLY A 492 16.79 -0.98 13.24
C GLY A 492 16.76 -2.51 13.13
N LEU A 493 16.72 -3.27 14.22
CA LEU A 493 16.47 -4.72 14.18
C LEU A 493 15.04 -4.95 13.65
N VAL A 494 14.82 -5.87 12.70
CA VAL A 494 13.49 -6.10 12.11
C VAL A 494 12.97 -7.53 12.21
N GLY A 495 13.86 -8.51 12.40
CA GLY A 495 13.49 -9.92 12.50
C GLY A 495 14.61 -10.74 13.15
N PHE A 496 14.22 -11.82 13.82
CA PHE A 496 15.14 -12.69 14.57
C PHE A 496 14.70 -14.16 14.45
N LEU A 497 15.52 -14.98 13.78
CA LEU A 497 15.32 -16.42 13.67
C LEU A 497 16.23 -17.14 14.68
N SER A 498 15.65 -17.74 15.72
CA SER A 498 16.42 -18.49 16.72
C SER A 498 15.79 -19.84 17.09
N ASN A 499 15.25 -20.01 18.29
CA ASN A 499 14.88 -21.33 18.77
C ASN A 499 13.49 -21.80 18.28
N THR A 500 12.59 -20.86 17.98
CA THR A 500 11.18 -21.13 17.66
C THR A 500 11.00 -21.74 16.26
N SER A 501 10.16 -22.79 16.14
CA SER A 501 9.86 -23.44 14.87
C SER A 501 8.51 -24.16 14.91
N SER A 502 7.85 -24.29 13.77
CA SER A 502 6.68 -25.16 13.55
C SER A 502 6.99 -26.21 12.49
N GLY A 503 6.25 -27.33 12.48
CA GLY A 503 6.29 -28.41 11.47
C GLY A 503 7.62 -29.17 11.27
N GLY A 504 8.75 -28.63 11.74
CA GLY A 504 10.10 -29.01 11.30
C GLY A 504 10.53 -28.32 9.99
N ASP A 505 9.58 -27.66 9.31
CA ASP A 505 9.69 -27.00 8.01
C ASP A 505 9.58 -25.47 8.10
N THR A 506 9.31 -24.91 9.28
CA THR A 506 9.13 -23.47 9.49
C THR A 506 10.03 -22.98 10.61
N TRP A 507 10.97 -22.07 10.29
CA TRP A 507 11.74 -21.31 11.26
C TRP A 507 10.98 -20.01 11.58
N ILE A 508 10.49 -19.90 12.81
CA ILE A 508 9.65 -18.77 13.21
C ILE A 508 10.56 -17.59 13.58
N ASP A 509 10.30 -16.46 12.93
CA ASP A 509 10.74 -15.15 13.40
C ASP A 509 10.06 -14.82 14.73
N ASP A 510 10.87 -14.59 15.76
CA ASP A 510 10.40 -14.31 17.11
C ASP A 510 9.69 -12.95 17.20
N TYR A 511 9.99 -11.99 16.30
CA TYR A 511 9.20 -10.77 16.12
C TYR A 511 7.86 -11.01 15.41
N ARG A 512 7.55 -12.24 15.01
CA ARG A 512 6.28 -12.67 14.38
C ARG A 512 5.89 -11.90 13.11
N CYS A 513 6.88 -11.34 12.41
CA CYS A 513 6.66 -10.58 11.19
C CYS A 513 6.76 -11.49 9.96
N VAL A 514 7.93 -12.08 9.71
CA VAL A 514 8.20 -12.87 8.50
C VAL A 514 8.89 -14.17 8.89
N HIS A 515 8.28 -15.32 8.68
CA HIS A 515 8.91 -16.61 8.97
C HIS A 515 9.79 -17.07 7.80
N ALA A 516 10.72 -18.00 8.04
CA ALA A 516 11.53 -18.63 7.00
C ALA A 516 11.11 -20.10 6.80
N SER A 517 11.02 -20.53 5.56
CA SER A 517 10.73 -21.91 5.17
C SER A 517 12.01 -22.74 5.20
N VAL A 518 11.93 -23.99 5.65
CA VAL A 518 13.07 -24.88 5.90
C VAL A 518 12.86 -26.19 5.15
N THR A 519 13.84 -26.56 4.33
CA THR A 519 13.81 -27.77 3.51
C THR A 519 14.96 -28.71 3.90
N LYS A 520 14.62 -29.97 4.21
CA LYS A 520 15.57 -31.06 4.49
C LYS A 520 16.64 -30.73 5.55
N ALA A 521 16.28 -29.99 6.60
CA ALA A 521 17.19 -29.63 7.70
C ALA A 521 16.73 -30.25 9.03
N SER A 522 17.66 -30.42 9.97
CA SER A 522 17.37 -30.89 11.32
C SER A 522 17.31 -29.73 12.30
N LYS A 523 16.28 -29.63 13.12
CA LYS A 523 16.21 -28.61 14.18
C LYS A 523 17.33 -28.83 15.19
N VAL A 524 18.02 -27.75 15.56
CA VAL A 524 18.95 -27.71 16.70
C VAL A 524 18.56 -26.58 17.66
N LYS A 525 19.23 -26.48 18.80
CA LYS A 525 19.09 -25.33 19.70
C LYS A 525 19.40 -24.04 18.93
N ASN A 526 18.52 -23.05 19.02
CA ASN A 526 18.68 -21.72 18.41
C ASN A 526 18.79 -21.67 16.86
N GLY A 527 18.53 -22.77 16.15
CA GLY A 527 18.47 -22.76 14.68
C GLY A 527 18.35 -24.12 14.04
N PHE A 528 19.03 -24.34 12.92
CA PHE A 528 18.94 -25.57 12.11
C PHE A 528 20.32 -26.06 11.65
N LYS A 529 20.44 -27.38 11.50
CA LYS A 529 21.56 -28.06 10.86
C LYS A 529 21.14 -28.53 9.47
N PHE A 530 21.85 -28.05 8.46
CA PHE A 530 21.64 -28.35 7.04
C PHE A 530 22.61 -29.46 6.63
N MET A 531 22.06 -30.52 6.02
CA MET A 531 22.80 -31.73 5.63
C MET A 531 22.27 -32.26 4.30
N GLY A 532 23.15 -32.43 3.32
CA GLY A 532 22.83 -33.04 2.03
C GLY A 532 22.41 -32.03 0.94
N PRO A 533 22.38 -32.45 -0.33
CA PRO A 533 21.96 -31.59 -1.44
C PRO A 533 20.52 -31.08 -1.32
N GLY A 534 20.33 -29.79 -1.53
CA GLY A 534 19.04 -29.12 -1.38
C GLY A 534 18.55 -28.97 0.08
N SER A 535 19.46 -29.04 1.06
CA SER A 535 19.17 -28.66 2.45
C SER A 535 19.40 -27.16 2.64
N MET A 536 18.34 -26.40 2.87
CA MET A 536 18.34 -24.93 2.86
C MET A 536 17.20 -24.37 3.71
N ALA A 537 17.37 -23.16 4.24
CA ALA A 537 16.25 -22.32 4.69
C ALA A 537 16.18 -21.05 3.84
N THR A 538 14.96 -20.62 3.51
CA THR A 538 14.65 -19.44 2.70
C THR A 538 13.82 -18.47 3.52
N TRP A 539 14.28 -17.24 3.67
CA TRP A 539 13.57 -16.18 4.40
C TRP A 539 13.07 -15.11 3.41
N PRO A 540 11.81 -15.19 2.94
CA PRO A 540 11.27 -14.35 1.87
C PRO A 540 10.88 -12.96 2.41
N VAL A 541 11.87 -12.14 2.72
CA VAL A 541 11.67 -10.82 3.37
C VAL A 541 11.03 -9.77 2.44
N ASN A 542 11.22 -9.88 1.13
CA ASN A 542 10.74 -8.91 0.13
C ASN A 542 10.17 -9.66 -1.09
N SER A 543 9.08 -10.39 -0.88
CA SER A 543 8.43 -11.23 -1.90
C SER A 543 6.98 -10.78 -2.11
N ARG A 544 6.62 -10.50 -3.38
CA ARG A 544 5.26 -10.09 -3.76
C ARG A 544 4.25 -11.20 -3.49
N GLU A 545 4.57 -12.43 -3.90
CA GLU A 545 3.70 -13.60 -3.78
C GLU A 545 3.40 -13.97 -2.32
N ASP A 546 4.34 -13.76 -1.41
CA ASP A 546 4.20 -14.02 0.02
C ASP A 546 3.56 -12.86 0.81
N ASN A 547 3.23 -11.75 0.14
CA ASN A 547 2.93 -10.44 0.75
C ASN A 547 4.00 -10.01 1.78
N ARG A 548 5.26 -9.87 1.36
CA ARG A 548 6.40 -9.47 2.22
C ARG A 548 7.16 -8.31 1.60
N GLN A 549 7.46 -7.29 2.42
CA GLN A 549 7.72 -5.93 1.92
C GLN A 549 8.88 -5.23 2.63
N TYR A 550 9.97 -5.94 2.90
CA TYR A 550 11.20 -5.34 3.43
C TYR A 550 12.06 -4.71 2.31
N SER A 551 11.45 -3.86 1.49
CA SER A 551 12.08 -3.20 0.34
C SER A 551 13.38 -2.46 0.67
N PHE A 552 13.57 -2.06 1.94
CA PHE A 552 14.82 -1.51 2.46
C PHE A 552 16.04 -2.38 2.14
N VAL A 553 15.90 -3.71 2.03
CA VAL A 553 17.04 -4.61 1.76
C VAL A 553 17.72 -4.32 0.43
N ASN A 554 17.01 -3.71 -0.54
CA ASN A 554 17.60 -3.30 -1.83
C ASN A 554 18.61 -2.15 -1.67
N HIS A 555 18.49 -1.35 -0.60
CA HIS A 555 19.33 -0.17 -0.36
C HIS A 555 20.27 -0.33 0.84
N ARG A 556 19.85 -1.00 1.91
CA ARG A 556 20.66 -1.15 3.13
C ARG A 556 20.17 -2.30 3.99
N PHE A 557 21.08 -3.12 4.50
CA PHE A 557 20.77 -4.07 5.58
C PHE A 557 22.04 -4.52 6.30
N THR A 558 21.87 -5.10 7.48
CA THR A 558 22.86 -6.02 8.07
C THR A 558 22.17 -7.33 8.43
N LEU A 559 22.66 -8.45 7.91
CA LEU A 559 22.24 -9.80 8.26
C LEU A 559 23.37 -10.45 9.05
N VAL A 560 23.12 -10.78 10.32
CA VAL A 560 24.11 -11.44 11.20
C VAL A 560 23.64 -12.86 11.51
N ALA A 561 24.52 -13.84 11.51
CA ALA A 561 24.21 -15.22 11.90
C ALA A 561 25.43 -15.90 12.55
N THR A 562 25.19 -16.84 13.46
CA THR A 562 26.23 -17.76 13.95
C THR A 562 26.25 -19.01 13.08
N VAL A 563 27.42 -19.38 12.54
CA VAL A 563 27.60 -20.56 11.69
C VAL A 563 28.64 -21.53 12.23
N THR A 564 28.43 -22.83 12.02
CA THR A 564 29.40 -23.89 12.33
C THR A 564 29.56 -24.80 11.11
N ILE A 565 30.79 -25.04 10.67
CA ILE A 565 31.09 -25.93 9.54
C ILE A 565 31.52 -27.30 10.08
N HIS A 566 30.74 -28.36 9.82
CA HIS A 566 31.00 -29.70 10.36
C HIS A 566 31.79 -30.60 9.40
N GLN A 567 31.76 -30.31 8.10
CA GLN A 567 32.51 -31.05 7.07
C GLN A 567 33.26 -30.11 6.12
N VAL A 568 34.45 -30.52 5.68
CA VAL A 568 35.14 -29.87 4.57
C VAL A 568 34.35 -30.08 3.28
N ALA A 569 34.03 -28.99 2.59
CA ALA A 569 33.28 -29.02 1.34
C ALA A 569 34.01 -29.83 0.25
N LYS A 570 33.24 -30.34 -0.71
CA LYS A 570 33.75 -30.97 -1.95
C LYS A 570 33.93 -29.98 -3.11
N GLY A 571 33.73 -28.70 -2.83
CA GLY A 571 33.81 -27.60 -3.79
C GLY A 571 33.65 -26.27 -3.07
N SER A 572 33.25 -25.24 -3.81
CA SER A 572 32.68 -24.02 -3.24
C SER A 572 31.26 -24.35 -2.75
N THR A 573 30.99 -24.20 -1.45
CA THR A 573 29.68 -24.46 -0.83
C THR A 573 29.18 -23.18 -0.15
N PRO A 574 27.93 -22.73 -0.41
CA PRO A 574 27.36 -21.56 0.25
C PRO A 574 27.11 -21.79 1.74
N LEU A 575 26.95 -20.69 2.48
CA LEU A 575 26.50 -20.69 3.89
C LEU A 575 25.28 -19.81 4.11
N LEU A 576 25.35 -18.57 3.62
CA LEU A 576 24.23 -17.64 3.60
C LEU A 576 24.42 -16.54 2.55
N GLY A 577 23.35 -15.86 2.19
CA GLY A 577 23.37 -14.75 1.23
C GLY A 577 22.01 -14.15 0.95
N ALA A 578 22.03 -13.07 0.16
CA ALA A 578 20.87 -12.38 -0.36
C ALA A 578 20.66 -12.77 -1.84
N GLY A 579 19.51 -13.36 -2.14
CA GLY A 579 19.13 -13.81 -3.48
C GLY A 579 18.27 -12.77 -4.21
N LEU A 580 18.48 -12.65 -5.52
CA LEU A 580 17.65 -11.85 -6.42
C LEU A 580 16.46 -12.68 -6.94
N GLY A 581 15.35 -12.01 -7.23
CA GLY A 581 14.13 -12.63 -7.78
C GLY A 581 14.20 -13.02 -9.27
N ASP A 582 15.38 -13.39 -9.79
CA ASP A 582 15.63 -13.53 -11.24
C ASP A 582 15.37 -14.93 -11.81
N GLY A 583 15.00 -15.90 -10.97
CA GLY A 583 14.76 -17.30 -11.37
C GLY A 583 16.02 -18.06 -11.82
N HIS A 584 17.21 -17.44 -11.72
CA HIS A 584 18.50 -18.02 -12.09
C HIS A 584 19.46 -18.15 -10.90
N GLY A 585 19.00 -17.81 -9.68
CA GLY A 585 19.76 -17.97 -8.45
C GLY A 585 20.89 -16.95 -8.31
N ALA A 586 20.77 -15.77 -8.94
CA ALA A 586 21.76 -14.71 -8.78
C ALA A 586 21.77 -14.17 -7.35
N LYS A 587 22.99 -13.82 -6.90
CA LYS A 587 23.31 -13.48 -5.51
C LYS A 587 23.99 -12.12 -5.47
N ILE A 588 23.40 -11.16 -4.77
CA ILE A 588 23.94 -9.80 -4.69
C ILE A 588 25.12 -9.73 -3.71
N ILE A 589 24.98 -10.37 -2.54
CA ILE A 589 25.97 -10.51 -1.47
C ILE A 589 25.81 -11.91 -0.86
N GLY A 590 26.91 -12.60 -0.58
CA GLY A 590 26.86 -13.88 0.14
C GLY A 590 28.23 -14.36 0.62
N LEU A 591 28.21 -15.36 1.50
CA LEU A 591 29.40 -16.08 1.98
C LEU A 591 29.30 -17.56 1.64
N SER A 592 30.41 -18.09 1.15
CA SER A 592 30.68 -19.49 0.84
C SER A 592 31.98 -19.93 1.53
N HIS A 593 32.22 -21.24 1.59
CA HIS A 593 33.43 -21.83 2.13
C HIS A 593 34.04 -22.82 1.13
N SER A 594 35.37 -22.84 1.04
CA SER A 594 36.11 -23.62 0.04
C SER A 594 36.64 -24.96 0.58
N MET A 595 37.05 -25.85 -0.33
CA MET A 595 37.80 -27.07 -0.02
C MET A 595 39.13 -26.79 0.71
N ASN A 596 39.76 -25.64 0.43
CA ASN A 596 41.07 -25.24 0.96
C ASN A 596 40.99 -24.59 2.34
N LYS A 597 39.85 -24.72 3.03
CA LYS A 597 39.52 -24.06 4.30
C LYS A 597 39.59 -22.53 4.26
N THR A 598 39.37 -21.92 3.09
CA THR A 598 39.27 -20.45 2.94
C THR A 598 37.83 -20.00 2.82
N TRP A 599 37.58 -18.74 3.19
CA TRP A 599 36.32 -18.06 2.93
C TRP A 599 36.22 -17.62 1.46
N GLU A 600 35.02 -17.66 0.90
CA GLU A 600 34.72 -17.18 -0.46
C GLU A 600 33.52 -16.25 -0.42
N THR A 601 33.73 -14.98 -0.78
CA THR A 601 32.65 -13.99 -0.85
C THR A 601 32.00 -13.98 -2.23
N VAL A 602 30.70 -13.73 -2.27
CA VAL A 602 29.93 -13.48 -3.49
C VAL A 602 29.51 -12.02 -3.49
N PHE A 603 29.81 -11.30 -4.56
CA PHE A 603 29.33 -9.95 -4.81
C PHE A 603 28.91 -9.83 -6.27
N ASP A 604 27.68 -9.39 -6.55
CA ASP A 604 27.20 -9.21 -7.93
C ASP A 604 27.37 -10.50 -8.79
N GLY A 605 27.01 -11.65 -8.20
CA GLY A 605 27.22 -13.00 -8.76
C GLY A 605 28.68 -13.48 -8.85
N LYS A 606 29.67 -12.60 -8.66
CA LYS A 606 31.10 -12.92 -8.79
C LYS A 606 31.64 -13.48 -7.47
N LYS A 607 32.31 -14.63 -7.55
CA LYS A 607 33.03 -15.24 -6.41
C LYS A 607 34.43 -14.67 -6.30
N MET A 608 34.86 -14.35 -5.07
CA MET A 608 36.23 -13.96 -4.73
C MET A 608 36.68 -14.71 -3.48
N THR A 609 37.81 -15.41 -3.58
CA THR A 609 38.42 -16.12 -2.46
C THR A 609 39.12 -15.11 -1.54
N SER A 610 38.89 -15.23 -0.24
CA SER A 610 39.56 -14.44 0.79
C SER A 610 40.86 -15.12 1.25
N ASN A 611 41.80 -14.32 1.76
CA ASN A 611 43.04 -14.82 2.36
C ASN A 611 42.85 -15.37 3.78
N THR A 612 41.66 -15.23 4.35
CA THR A 612 41.30 -15.71 5.69
C THR A 612 40.74 -17.14 5.66
N THR A 613 41.07 -17.93 6.69
CA THR A 613 40.67 -19.33 6.83
C THR A 613 39.55 -19.55 7.85
N TRP A 614 38.93 -20.73 7.81
CA TRP A 614 37.93 -21.19 8.78
C TRP A 614 38.34 -22.52 9.43
N GLU A 615 37.76 -22.82 10.59
CA GLU A 615 38.07 -24.01 11.38
C GLU A 615 36.87 -24.96 11.49
N LEU A 616 37.14 -26.26 11.46
CA LEU A 616 36.10 -27.29 11.51
C LEU A 616 35.51 -27.40 12.93
N GLY A 617 34.18 -27.36 13.04
CA GLY A 617 33.48 -27.41 14.32
C GLY A 617 33.56 -26.13 15.15
N ARG A 618 34.26 -25.09 14.68
CA ARG A 618 34.30 -23.77 15.33
C ARG A 618 33.05 -22.97 14.96
N GLU A 619 32.46 -22.31 15.96
CA GLU A 619 31.44 -21.29 15.73
C GLU A 619 32.10 -20.01 15.19
N HIS A 620 31.50 -19.43 14.16
CA HIS A 620 31.90 -18.17 13.56
C HIS A 620 30.70 -17.24 13.51
N GLN A 621 30.86 -15.98 13.92
CA GLN A 621 29.87 -14.95 13.63
C GLN A 621 30.08 -14.47 12.20
N VAL A 622 29.05 -14.49 11.37
CA VAL A 622 29.07 -13.95 10.01
C VAL A 622 28.12 -12.76 9.93
N ALA A 623 28.57 -11.66 9.32
CA ALA A 623 27.70 -10.55 8.96
C ALA A 623 27.81 -10.21 7.46
N LEU A 624 26.67 -10.15 6.78
CA LEU A 624 26.51 -9.60 5.43
C LEU A 624 25.90 -8.21 5.55
N MET A 625 26.45 -7.23 4.84
CA MET A 625 25.97 -5.84 4.94
C MET A 625 25.92 -5.19 3.56
N LEU A 626 24.78 -4.58 3.26
CA LEU A 626 24.61 -3.66 2.14
C LEU A 626 24.47 -2.24 2.68
N GLN A 627 25.15 -1.29 2.03
CA GLN A 627 25.01 0.13 2.30
C GLN A 627 24.84 0.90 0.98
N ASP A 628 23.93 1.87 0.99
CA ASP A 628 23.61 2.78 -0.13
C ASP A 628 23.25 2.08 -1.46
N GLY A 629 22.87 0.80 -1.43
CA GLY A 629 22.57 -0.05 -2.59
C GLY A 629 23.78 -0.55 -3.37
N HIS A 630 24.98 0.02 -3.13
CA HIS A 630 26.18 -0.21 -3.96
C HIS A 630 27.45 -0.56 -3.16
N LYS A 631 27.43 -0.55 -1.83
CA LYS A 631 28.58 -0.95 -0.99
C LYS A 631 28.27 -2.26 -0.28
N GLY A 632 28.96 -3.33 -0.67
CA GLY A 632 28.83 -4.64 -0.03
C GLY A 632 29.98 -4.92 0.92
N TYR A 633 29.68 -5.45 2.09
CA TYR A 633 30.67 -5.90 3.07
C TYR A 633 30.31 -7.29 3.60
N VAL A 634 31.34 -8.12 3.81
CA VAL A 634 31.21 -9.39 4.54
C VAL A 634 32.23 -9.42 5.66
N TYR A 635 31.77 -9.71 6.87
CA TYR A 635 32.57 -9.88 8.07
C TYR A 635 32.48 -11.30 8.61
N VAL A 636 33.58 -11.80 9.17
CA VAL A 636 33.65 -13.02 9.97
C VAL A 636 34.36 -12.69 11.28
N ASP A 637 33.75 -13.00 12.42
CA ASP A 637 34.26 -12.70 13.77
C ASP A 637 34.68 -11.23 13.96
N GLY A 638 33.92 -10.30 13.37
CA GLY A 638 34.22 -8.86 13.35
C GLY A 638 35.38 -8.43 12.44
N VAL A 639 35.99 -9.36 11.68
CA VAL A 639 37.06 -9.08 10.70
C VAL A 639 36.48 -9.07 9.29
N ILE A 640 36.86 -8.08 8.49
CA ILE A 640 36.41 -7.96 7.10
C ILE A 640 37.04 -9.04 6.22
N VAL A 641 36.22 -9.82 5.51
CA VAL A 641 36.71 -10.90 4.59
C VAL A 641 36.49 -10.57 3.12
N GLY A 642 35.64 -9.58 2.81
CA GLY A 642 35.50 -9.01 1.47
C GLY A 642 34.73 -7.69 1.47
N SER A 643 35.17 -6.75 0.62
CA SER A 643 34.58 -5.42 0.44
C SER A 643 34.99 -4.83 -0.91
N PRO A 644 34.26 -5.09 -2.01
CA PRO A 644 34.51 -4.44 -3.30
C PRO A 644 34.26 -2.93 -3.21
N GLU A 645 34.94 -2.15 -4.06
CA GLU A 645 34.76 -0.69 -4.10
C GLU A 645 33.32 -0.28 -4.42
N ASN A 646 32.67 -0.99 -5.34
CA ASN A 646 31.26 -0.85 -5.70
C ASN A 646 30.70 -2.20 -6.18
N ILE A 647 29.41 -2.44 -5.92
CA ILE A 647 28.58 -3.45 -6.57
C ILE A 647 27.47 -2.76 -7.39
N ARG A 648 26.92 -3.45 -8.39
CA ARG A 648 25.72 -2.99 -9.11
C ARG A 648 24.54 -2.99 -8.15
N THR A 649 23.70 -1.95 -8.16
CA THR A 649 22.50 -1.93 -7.33
C THR A 649 21.45 -2.90 -7.89
N PRO A 650 20.56 -3.48 -7.06
CA PRO A 650 19.49 -4.36 -7.55
C PRO A 650 18.66 -3.70 -8.68
N GLU A 651 18.35 -2.42 -8.54
CA GLU A 651 17.59 -1.64 -9.53
C GLU A 651 18.33 -1.55 -10.87
N THR A 652 19.66 -1.34 -10.87
CA THR A 652 20.48 -1.36 -12.10
C THR A 652 20.62 -2.75 -12.73
N LEU A 653 20.31 -3.82 -11.99
CA LEU A 653 20.21 -5.18 -12.52
C LEU A 653 18.80 -5.48 -13.07
N GLY A 654 17.80 -4.64 -12.80
CA GLY A 654 16.40 -4.91 -13.13
C GLY A 654 15.75 -5.95 -12.21
N HIS A 655 16.28 -6.15 -11.00
CA HIS A 655 15.86 -7.18 -10.06
C HIS A 655 15.71 -6.61 -8.63
N GLU A 656 14.85 -7.24 -7.84
CA GLU A 656 14.79 -7.00 -6.39
C GLU A 656 15.49 -8.15 -5.65
N ILE A 657 16.08 -7.85 -4.49
CA ILE A 657 16.42 -8.87 -3.49
C ILE A 657 15.11 -9.37 -2.92
N THR A 658 14.84 -10.66 -3.00
CA THR A 658 13.57 -11.24 -2.55
C THR A 658 13.67 -11.99 -1.23
N HIS A 659 14.81 -12.64 -1.00
CA HIS A 659 15.01 -13.54 0.12
C HIS A 659 16.45 -13.57 0.62
N PHE A 660 16.62 -13.97 1.88
CA PHE A 660 17.88 -14.51 2.38
C PHE A 660 17.84 -16.03 2.35
N TYR A 661 18.98 -16.67 2.10
CA TYR A 661 19.13 -18.12 2.18
C TYR A 661 20.17 -18.53 3.24
N PHE A 662 20.00 -19.73 3.80
CA PHE A 662 20.88 -20.32 4.80
C PHE A 662 21.12 -21.81 4.52
N GLY A 663 22.34 -22.28 4.74
CA GLY A 663 22.75 -23.64 4.38
C GLY A 663 23.14 -23.74 2.91
N GLY A 664 22.50 -24.64 2.17
CA GLY A 664 22.65 -24.73 0.71
C GLY A 664 22.08 -23.51 -0.03
N GLY A 665 22.42 -23.41 -1.32
CA GLY A 665 21.73 -22.53 -2.27
C GLY A 665 20.81 -23.37 -3.17
N GLU A 666 19.83 -22.71 -3.79
CA GLU A 666 18.97 -23.36 -4.78
C GLU A 666 19.79 -23.90 -5.96
N GLY A 667 19.59 -25.17 -6.31
CA GLY A 667 20.34 -25.86 -7.36
C GLY A 667 21.76 -26.34 -6.99
N ASP A 668 22.28 -26.06 -5.79
CA ASP A 668 23.64 -26.48 -5.43
C ASP A 668 23.75 -28.01 -5.18
N ILE A 669 24.60 -28.66 -6.00
CA ILE A 669 24.88 -30.11 -5.97
C ILE A 669 25.83 -30.47 -4.80
N ASN A 670 26.62 -29.50 -4.33
CA ASN A 670 27.53 -29.68 -3.21
C ASN A 670 26.76 -29.70 -1.89
N SER A 671 26.78 -30.84 -1.20
CA SER A 671 26.25 -30.97 0.15
C SER A 671 26.90 -29.97 1.10
N SER A 672 26.09 -29.15 1.75
CA SER A 672 26.46 -28.51 3.01
C SER A 672 26.37 -29.53 4.14
N ASP A 673 27.23 -29.37 5.15
CA ASP A 673 27.07 -29.96 6.49
C ASP A 673 27.41 -28.85 7.49
N VAL A 674 26.41 -28.00 7.74
CA VAL A 674 26.59 -26.72 8.44
C VAL A 674 25.43 -26.46 9.38
N THR A 675 25.71 -25.83 10.51
CA THR A 675 24.69 -25.32 11.42
C THR A 675 24.61 -23.81 11.29
N VAL A 676 23.40 -23.26 11.24
CA VAL A 676 23.14 -21.83 11.34
C VAL A 676 22.19 -21.59 12.52
N THR A 677 22.56 -20.66 13.40
CA THR A 677 21.78 -20.27 14.59
C THR A 677 21.77 -18.76 14.76
N ASN A 678 20.78 -18.25 15.51
CA ASN A 678 20.66 -16.83 15.87
C ASN A 678 20.84 -15.88 14.69
N VAL A 679 19.89 -15.87 13.76
CA VAL A 679 19.92 -14.95 12.62
C VAL A 679 19.22 -13.65 12.97
N PHE A 680 19.92 -12.53 12.87
CA PHE A 680 19.38 -11.18 13.06
C PHE A 680 19.36 -10.43 11.73
N LEU A 681 18.27 -9.72 11.44
CA LEU A 681 18.17 -8.83 10.29
C LEU A 681 17.94 -7.39 10.73
N TYR A 682 18.77 -6.46 10.25
CA TYR A 682 18.67 -5.03 10.51
C TYR A 682 18.40 -4.25 9.23
N ASN A 683 17.56 -3.20 9.30
CA ASN A 683 17.28 -2.26 8.21
C ASN A 683 18.36 -1.16 8.02
N ARG A 684 19.54 -1.36 8.60
CA ARG A 684 20.66 -0.41 8.54
C ARG A 684 22.02 -1.12 8.60
N PRO A 685 23.11 -0.45 8.19
CA PRO A 685 24.46 -0.84 8.54
C PRO A 685 24.68 -0.84 10.07
N LEU A 686 25.39 -1.85 10.58
CA LEU A 686 25.93 -1.88 11.93
C LEU A 686 27.41 -1.48 11.93
N SER A 687 27.85 -0.77 12.96
CA SER A 687 29.28 -0.54 13.19
C SER A 687 29.99 -1.83 13.67
N VAL A 688 31.31 -1.89 13.52
CA VAL A 688 32.14 -2.99 14.06
C VAL A 688 32.05 -3.10 15.59
N GLY A 689 31.68 -2.01 16.28
CA GLY A 689 31.39 -2.04 17.72
C GLY A 689 30.08 -2.78 18.01
N GLU A 690 29.02 -2.46 17.26
CA GLU A 690 27.71 -3.11 17.36
C GLU A 690 27.75 -4.58 16.94
N LEU A 691 28.52 -4.94 15.90
CA LEU A 691 28.72 -6.33 15.50
C LEU A 691 29.31 -7.19 16.62
N LYS A 692 30.06 -6.62 17.57
CA LYS A 692 30.60 -7.35 18.75
C LYS A 692 29.60 -7.47 19.91
N MET A 693 28.41 -6.86 19.79
CA MET A 693 27.32 -6.90 20.78
C MET A 693 26.17 -7.82 20.35
N VAL A 694 26.17 -8.22 19.07
CA VAL A 694 25.32 -9.26 18.47
C VAL A 694 26.02 -10.62 18.59
#